data_AF-A0A671XHB5-F1
#
_entry.id   AF-A0A671XHB5-F1
#
_cell.length_a   1.000
_cell.length_b   1.000
_cell.length_c   1.000
_cell.angle_alpha   90.00
_cell.angle_beta   90.00
_cell.angle_gamma   90.00
#
_symmetry.space_group_name_H-M   'P 1'
#
loop_
_entity.id
_entity.type
_entity.pdbx_description
1 polymer ?
#
loop_
_entity_poly.entity_id
_entity_poly.type
_entity_poly.pdbx_seq_one_letter_code
_entity_poly.pdbx_strand_id
1 'polypeptide(L)'
;MELSPLIKKIGHSLVEIRVRALKSIICKLDHSLISVSDIVQEKMLFVHLLEWFNFPEVPMQEEVLGLLSTLSKHPSAAQMLRDVGAVDFLTQLSPNVEPRLRAVIDGTLDQLFQLPELLPSHAPVYSHVQRTTAPTEHFPNMGYFHKSMPSHRDTPPQKIAVHESVRCLKFSVFPWLTLTNTDRHILSSNESSLRSSNPNLVRTTCELLCDVIMQDFPAEIFLQRPSIVKSLLSLLRLGSGKGEGSYLHLQAVSCLRQLCVGLRRRLRFHQDPSFYSTKQDPVSQNSSFSHSQEVRTQRSQASSPGAECSPRPSVIGRTGQRARGDGQDGDAASNSGSSHRGGAAVQAPRQTPQSPADVTHLALPDVGLEDVLELQLQQLTLAQFTVATMDHAIPLLKTGRSDCSLVKGREKEKLQGCMEQLGDILSYHESCSADIPRSSQVHHRMAYIGSAIFTIKLLQAILPPEKASDNLPESTATAIFHLCLDTSFGGLLPSMQETAVAYLEQVNLDSHDLYRRVTRAVLWTESTCNFLKEGEKNWLDLLELADQAIEGLPFHQHLPIVRECVNISSYLWKFDQPSPLLQTESQKLLLKLLSHPLLPVRTETYEHSLNLVKDCLGIQNVSRLEPGACGGVNFLLHHRVLYEISAFGLQDSAEKI
;
A
#
# COMPACT_ATOMS: atom_id res chain seq x y z
N MET A 1 -12.08 -26.28 -0.24
CA MET A 1 -12.68 -25.44 -1.31
C MET A 1 -14.00 -26.09 -1.69
N GLU A 2 -15.13 -25.37 -1.74
CA GLU A 2 -16.39 -25.98 -2.19
C GLU A 2 -16.47 -26.00 -3.72
N LEU A 3 -16.28 -27.17 -4.33
CA LEU A 3 -16.42 -27.37 -5.77
C LEU A 3 -17.89 -27.63 -6.17
N SER A 4 -18.67 -28.26 -5.29
CA SER A 4 -20.08 -28.57 -5.50
C SER A 4 -20.98 -27.45 -6.08
N PRO A 5 -20.82 -26.14 -5.77
CA PRO A 5 -21.66 -25.09 -6.34
C PRO A 5 -21.30 -24.74 -7.79
N LEU A 6 -20.05 -25.00 -8.21
CA LEU A 6 -19.60 -24.86 -9.61
C LEU A 6 -20.00 -26.07 -10.44
N ILE A 7 -19.88 -27.27 -9.86
CA ILE A 7 -20.26 -28.52 -10.51
C ILE A 7 -21.76 -28.56 -10.80
N LYS A 8 -22.61 -28.14 -9.85
CA LYS A 8 -24.06 -27.96 -10.08
C LYS A 8 -24.40 -26.97 -11.20
N LYS A 9 -23.49 -26.03 -11.55
CA LYS A 9 -23.70 -25.07 -12.65
C LYS A 9 -23.33 -25.64 -14.02
N ILE A 10 -22.57 -26.73 -14.09
CA ILE A 10 -22.31 -27.46 -15.34
C ILE A 10 -23.59 -28.16 -15.82
N GLY A 11 -24.40 -28.73 -14.92
CA GLY A 11 -25.72 -29.31 -15.25
C GLY A 11 -26.86 -28.31 -15.47
N HIS A 12 -26.59 -27.00 -15.53
CA HIS A 12 -27.65 -25.98 -15.58
C HIS A 12 -28.32 -25.90 -16.96
N SER A 13 -29.63 -25.62 -17.03
CA SER A 13 -30.38 -25.53 -18.31
C SER A 13 -29.91 -24.38 -19.22
N LEU A 14 -29.55 -23.24 -18.64
CA LEU A 14 -29.04 -22.07 -19.37
C LEU A 14 -27.58 -22.25 -19.84
N VAL A 15 -27.37 -22.12 -21.15
CA VAL A 15 -26.09 -22.27 -21.87
C VAL A 15 -24.99 -21.36 -21.32
N GLU A 16 -25.27 -20.08 -21.06
CA GLU A 16 -24.27 -19.14 -20.54
C GLU A 16 -23.71 -19.57 -19.17
N ILE A 17 -24.57 -20.13 -18.30
CA ILE A 17 -24.18 -20.54 -16.95
C ILE A 17 -23.29 -21.78 -17.03
N ARG A 18 -23.64 -22.75 -17.89
CA ARG A 18 -22.79 -23.90 -18.21
C ARG A 18 -21.42 -23.46 -18.69
N VAL A 19 -21.36 -22.64 -19.74
CA VAL A 19 -20.12 -22.15 -20.37
C VAL A 19 -19.21 -21.41 -19.38
N ARG A 20 -19.75 -20.53 -18.54
CA ARG A 20 -18.97 -19.83 -17.51
C ARG A 20 -18.45 -20.78 -16.42
N ALA A 21 -19.24 -21.78 -16.02
CA ALA A 21 -18.81 -22.78 -15.04
C ALA A 21 -17.68 -23.68 -15.57
N LEU A 22 -17.79 -24.15 -16.82
CA LEU A 22 -16.75 -24.93 -17.49
C LEU A 22 -15.45 -24.14 -17.63
N LYS A 23 -15.50 -22.91 -18.17
CA LYS A 23 -14.32 -22.03 -18.26
C LYS A 23 -13.67 -21.76 -16.90
N SER A 24 -14.46 -21.64 -15.84
CA SER A 24 -13.94 -21.48 -14.48
C SER A 24 -13.20 -22.72 -13.97
N ILE A 25 -13.69 -23.93 -14.26
CA ILE A 25 -13.05 -25.19 -13.84
C ILE A 25 -11.76 -25.45 -14.65
N ILE A 26 -11.79 -25.26 -15.97
CA ILE A 26 -10.60 -25.41 -16.83
C ILE A 26 -9.52 -24.39 -16.41
N CYS A 27 -9.87 -23.10 -16.29
CA CYS A 27 -8.93 -22.07 -15.84
C CYS A 27 -8.32 -22.38 -14.46
N LYS A 28 -9.09 -22.95 -13.52
CA LYS A 28 -8.58 -23.34 -12.21
C LYS A 28 -7.64 -24.55 -12.26
N LEU A 29 -7.82 -25.47 -13.20
CA LEU A 29 -6.87 -26.57 -13.46
C LEU A 29 -5.58 -26.04 -14.10
N ASP A 30 -5.69 -25.26 -15.18
CA ASP A 30 -4.55 -24.70 -15.92
C ASP A 30 -3.62 -23.87 -15.02
N HIS A 31 -4.20 -23.13 -14.07
CA HIS A 31 -3.47 -22.30 -13.10
C HIS A 31 -3.13 -23.04 -11.79
N SER A 32 -3.39 -24.35 -11.71
CA SER A 32 -3.12 -25.20 -10.52
C SER A 32 -3.76 -24.67 -9.22
N LEU A 33 -4.93 -24.06 -9.33
CA LEU A 33 -5.77 -23.64 -8.20
C LEU A 33 -6.58 -24.80 -7.62
N ILE A 34 -6.79 -25.86 -8.40
CA ILE A 34 -7.36 -27.14 -8.02
C ILE A 34 -6.46 -28.23 -8.61
N SER A 35 -6.18 -29.30 -7.86
CA SER A 35 -5.48 -30.48 -8.39
C SER A 35 -6.44 -31.51 -8.98
N VAL A 36 -5.96 -32.37 -9.88
CA VAL A 36 -6.78 -33.48 -10.41
C VAL A 36 -7.28 -34.40 -9.28
N SER A 37 -6.46 -34.60 -8.25
CA SER A 37 -6.80 -35.35 -7.02
C SER A 37 -7.96 -34.74 -6.22
N ASP A 38 -8.12 -33.42 -6.21
CA ASP A 38 -9.28 -32.77 -5.54
C ASP A 38 -10.58 -33.01 -6.33
N ILE A 39 -10.48 -32.99 -7.67
CA ILE A 39 -11.62 -33.18 -8.58
C ILE A 39 -12.13 -34.64 -8.55
N VAL A 40 -11.24 -35.61 -8.39
CA VAL A 40 -11.58 -37.04 -8.26
C VAL A 40 -12.58 -37.31 -7.13
N GLN A 41 -12.66 -36.47 -6.10
CA GLN A 41 -13.63 -36.67 -5.00
C GLN A 41 -15.07 -36.31 -5.41
N GLU A 42 -15.26 -35.47 -6.42
CA GLU A 42 -16.56 -34.90 -6.79
C GLU A 42 -17.22 -35.68 -7.94
N LYS A 43 -17.77 -36.86 -7.61
CA LYS A 43 -18.39 -37.81 -8.57
C LYS A 43 -19.38 -37.17 -9.56
N MET A 44 -20.12 -36.16 -9.11
CA MET A 44 -21.12 -35.48 -9.94
C MET A 44 -20.51 -34.70 -11.10
N LEU A 45 -19.22 -34.33 -11.08
CA LEU A 45 -18.61 -33.64 -12.23
C LEU A 45 -18.63 -34.53 -13.47
N PHE A 46 -18.24 -35.80 -13.32
CA PHE A 46 -18.16 -36.76 -14.42
C PHE A 46 -19.52 -36.99 -15.08
N VAL A 47 -20.59 -37.05 -14.28
CA VAL A 47 -21.98 -37.11 -14.77
C VAL A 47 -22.33 -35.86 -15.59
N HIS A 48 -22.17 -34.66 -15.03
CA HIS A 48 -22.54 -33.42 -15.70
C HIS A 48 -21.69 -33.11 -16.96
N LEU A 49 -20.45 -33.59 -17.04
CA LEU A 49 -19.59 -33.46 -18.23
C LEU A 49 -20.05 -34.36 -19.39
N LEU A 50 -20.65 -35.52 -19.10
CA LEU A 50 -21.26 -36.38 -20.14
C LEU A 50 -22.65 -35.84 -20.52
N GLU A 51 -23.47 -35.47 -19.53
CA GLU A 51 -24.76 -34.80 -19.74
C GLU A 51 -24.66 -33.51 -20.57
N TRP A 52 -23.48 -32.87 -20.59
CA TRP A 52 -23.21 -31.71 -21.44
C TRP A 52 -23.60 -31.94 -22.92
N PHE A 53 -23.37 -33.15 -23.44
CA PHE A 53 -23.70 -33.52 -24.82
C PHE A 53 -25.17 -33.94 -25.02
N ASN A 54 -25.94 -34.08 -23.94
CA ASN A 54 -27.39 -34.40 -23.98
C ASN A 54 -28.26 -33.13 -24.05
N PHE A 55 -27.68 -31.93 -23.94
CA PHE A 55 -28.40 -30.67 -24.12
C PHE A 55 -28.64 -30.36 -25.61
N PRO A 56 -29.73 -29.65 -25.97
CA PRO A 56 -30.00 -29.27 -27.36
C PRO A 56 -28.96 -28.30 -27.95
N GLU A 57 -28.24 -27.58 -27.10
CA GLU A 57 -27.10 -26.73 -27.47
C GLU A 57 -25.85 -27.16 -26.69
N VAL A 58 -24.83 -27.61 -27.44
CA VAL A 58 -23.58 -28.17 -26.93
C VAL A 58 -22.39 -27.30 -27.36
N PRO A 59 -22.15 -26.15 -26.72
CA PRO A 59 -20.96 -25.33 -26.97
C PRO A 59 -19.70 -25.97 -26.37
N MET A 60 -18.52 -25.52 -26.81
CA MET A 60 -17.23 -25.89 -26.21
C MET A 60 -16.94 -27.40 -26.15
N GLN A 61 -17.30 -28.13 -27.20
CA GLN A 61 -17.13 -29.60 -27.27
C GLN A 61 -15.65 -30.02 -27.13
N GLU A 62 -14.74 -29.25 -27.72
CA GLU A 62 -13.30 -29.51 -27.68
C GLU A 62 -12.74 -29.38 -26.27
N GLU A 63 -13.17 -28.36 -25.53
CA GLU A 63 -12.72 -28.09 -24.17
C GLU A 63 -13.32 -29.08 -23.15
N VAL A 64 -14.55 -29.55 -23.36
CA VAL A 64 -15.15 -30.63 -22.53
C VAL A 64 -14.44 -31.96 -22.77
N LEU A 65 -14.18 -32.34 -24.03
CA LEU A 65 -13.46 -33.57 -24.35
C LEU A 65 -12.00 -33.51 -23.90
N GLY A 66 -11.33 -32.35 -24.04
CA GLY A 66 -9.98 -32.12 -23.53
C GLY A 66 -9.90 -32.20 -22.01
N LEU A 67 -10.93 -31.72 -21.29
CA LEU A 67 -11.04 -31.89 -19.84
C LEU A 67 -11.23 -33.37 -19.46
N LEU A 68 -12.13 -34.10 -20.14
CA LEU A 68 -12.32 -35.54 -19.92
C LEU A 68 -11.03 -36.32 -20.17
N SER A 69 -10.31 -36.04 -21.25
CA SER A 69 -9.01 -36.64 -21.59
C SER A 69 -7.87 -36.26 -20.62
N THR A 70 -8.02 -35.14 -19.91
CA THR A 70 -7.07 -34.73 -18.86
C THR A 70 -7.37 -35.45 -17.54
N LEU A 71 -8.65 -35.66 -17.22
CA LEU A 71 -9.07 -36.41 -16.05
C LEU A 71 -8.80 -37.92 -16.19
N SER A 72 -8.98 -38.52 -17.38
CA SER A 72 -8.73 -39.95 -17.63
C SER A 72 -7.28 -40.39 -17.40
N LYS A 73 -6.31 -39.47 -17.40
CA LYS A 73 -4.90 -39.75 -17.08
C LYS A 73 -4.68 -40.11 -15.60
N HIS A 74 -5.63 -39.82 -14.72
CA HIS A 74 -5.54 -40.17 -13.30
C HIS A 74 -6.34 -41.45 -13.01
N PRO A 75 -5.74 -42.50 -12.43
CA PRO A 75 -6.33 -43.85 -12.39
C PRO A 75 -7.69 -43.90 -11.68
N SER A 76 -7.86 -43.15 -10.59
CA SER A 76 -9.13 -43.08 -9.88
C SER A 76 -10.23 -42.33 -10.66
N ALA A 77 -9.87 -41.35 -11.50
CA ALA A 77 -10.82 -40.66 -12.36
C ALA A 77 -11.19 -41.51 -13.58
N ALA A 78 -10.23 -42.25 -14.15
CA ALA A 78 -10.51 -43.27 -15.15
C ALA A 78 -11.49 -44.33 -14.64
N GLN A 79 -11.33 -44.79 -13.39
CA GLN A 79 -12.30 -45.70 -12.77
C GLN A 79 -13.69 -45.07 -12.66
N MET A 80 -13.80 -43.83 -12.17
CA MET A 80 -15.12 -43.19 -12.04
C MET A 80 -15.77 -42.87 -13.40
N LEU A 81 -14.99 -42.58 -14.44
CA LEU A 81 -15.49 -42.46 -15.81
C LEU A 81 -16.07 -43.79 -16.31
N ARG A 82 -15.41 -44.93 -16.03
CA ARG A 82 -15.97 -46.26 -16.31
C ARG A 82 -17.25 -46.51 -15.51
N ASP A 83 -17.24 -46.25 -14.21
CA ASP A 83 -18.38 -46.49 -13.30
C ASP A 83 -19.64 -45.68 -13.68
N VAL A 84 -19.46 -44.51 -14.30
CA VAL A 84 -20.55 -43.63 -14.77
C VAL A 84 -21.02 -44.00 -16.20
N GLY A 85 -20.36 -44.93 -16.89
CA GLY A 85 -20.72 -45.37 -18.24
C GLY A 85 -20.14 -44.53 -19.39
N ALA A 86 -19.03 -43.81 -19.14
CA ALA A 86 -18.41 -42.97 -20.17
C ALA A 86 -17.95 -43.74 -21.41
N VAL A 87 -17.60 -45.03 -21.28
CA VAL A 87 -17.13 -45.87 -22.40
C VAL A 87 -18.23 -46.04 -23.45
N ASP A 88 -19.42 -46.47 -23.04
CA ASP A 88 -20.57 -46.65 -23.94
C ASP A 88 -21.01 -45.30 -24.53
N PHE A 89 -21.04 -44.25 -23.69
CA PHE A 89 -21.43 -42.90 -24.09
C PHE A 89 -20.49 -42.31 -25.16
N LEU A 90 -19.19 -42.35 -24.92
CA LEU A 90 -18.19 -41.81 -25.85
C LEU A 90 -18.13 -42.63 -27.16
N THR A 91 -18.36 -43.95 -27.09
CA THR A 91 -18.46 -44.81 -28.28
C THR A 91 -19.67 -44.42 -29.15
N GLN A 92 -20.82 -44.09 -28.54
CA GLN A 92 -22.01 -43.60 -29.24
C GLN A 92 -21.89 -42.16 -29.74
N LEU A 93 -21.08 -41.33 -29.06
CA LEU A 93 -20.83 -39.93 -29.44
C LEU A 93 -19.81 -39.79 -30.60
N SER A 94 -18.80 -40.67 -30.66
CA SER A 94 -17.73 -40.70 -31.68
C SER A 94 -18.18 -40.51 -33.15
N PRO A 95 -19.24 -41.18 -33.66
CA PRO A 95 -19.69 -40.96 -35.05
C PRO A 95 -20.29 -39.57 -35.30
N ASN A 96 -20.79 -38.89 -34.27
CA ASN A 96 -21.56 -37.64 -34.39
C ASN A 96 -20.72 -36.36 -34.22
N VAL A 97 -19.42 -36.48 -33.94
CA VAL A 97 -18.50 -35.34 -33.74
C VAL A 97 -17.50 -35.17 -34.90
N GLU A 98 -16.89 -33.98 -34.99
CA GLU A 98 -15.86 -33.67 -36.00
C GLU A 98 -14.64 -34.60 -35.89
N PRO A 99 -13.92 -34.90 -37.00
CA PRO A 99 -12.78 -35.83 -37.00
C PRO A 99 -11.66 -35.49 -36.01
N ARG A 100 -11.42 -34.20 -35.72
CA ARG A 100 -10.44 -33.76 -34.71
C ARG A 100 -10.84 -34.13 -33.29
N LEU A 101 -12.14 -34.10 -32.98
CA LEU A 101 -12.69 -34.45 -31.68
C LEU A 101 -12.76 -35.97 -31.51
N ARG A 102 -12.98 -36.70 -32.60
CA ARG A 102 -12.91 -38.17 -32.63
C ARG A 102 -11.57 -38.69 -32.13
N ALA A 103 -10.45 -38.12 -32.60
CA ALA A 103 -9.12 -38.50 -32.10
C ALA A 103 -8.92 -38.28 -30.59
N VAL A 104 -9.57 -37.25 -30.00
CA VAL A 104 -9.56 -37.01 -28.55
C VAL A 104 -10.44 -38.03 -27.81
N ILE A 105 -11.58 -38.42 -28.39
CA ILE A 105 -12.43 -39.49 -27.88
C ILE A 105 -11.69 -40.83 -27.91
N ASP A 106 -11.12 -41.22 -29.05
CA ASP A 106 -10.41 -42.49 -29.23
C ASP A 106 -9.24 -42.60 -28.25
N GLY A 107 -8.40 -41.56 -28.15
CA GLY A 107 -7.30 -41.51 -27.18
C GLY A 107 -7.73 -41.43 -25.71
N THR A 108 -8.99 -41.09 -25.43
CA THR A 108 -9.59 -41.16 -24.08
C THR A 108 -10.16 -42.56 -23.80
N LEU A 109 -10.78 -43.19 -24.79
CA LEU A 109 -11.24 -44.59 -24.71
C LEU A 109 -10.05 -45.54 -24.49
N ASP A 110 -8.94 -45.37 -25.22
CA ASP A 110 -7.70 -46.14 -25.03
C ASP A 110 -7.19 -46.06 -23.58
N GLN A 111 -7.25 -44.88 -22.94
CA GLN A 111 -6.90 -44.71 -21.53
C GLN A 111 -7.91 -45.38 -20.58
N LEU A 112 -9.19 -45.36 -20.91
CA LEU A 112 -10.23 -46.03 -20.13
C LEU A 112 -10.18 -47.56 -20.27
N PHE A 113 -9.65 -48.10 -21.35
CA PHE A 113 -9.42 -49.54 -21.52
C PHE A 113 -8.13 -50.07 -20.85
N GLN A 114 -7.25 -49.19 -20.36
CA GLN A 114 -6.08 -49.60 -19.58
C GLN A 114 -6.48 -50.12 -18.18
N LEU A 115 -5.99 -51.32 -17.87
CA LEU A 115 -6.16 -52.00 -16.58
C LEU A 115 -5.35 -51.29 -15.48
N PRO A 116 -5.89 -51.10 -14.26
CA PRO A 116 -5.14 -50.49 -13.16
C PRO A 116 -3.97 -51.38 -12.69
N GLU A 117 -2.78 -50.80 -12.53
CA GLU A 117 -1.68 -51.45 -11.81
C GLU A 117 -2.05 -51.57 -10.31
N LEU A 118 -1.98 -52.80 -9.79
CA LEU A 118 -2.33 -53.15 -8.41
C LEU A 118 -1.27 -52.69 -7.41
N LEU A 119 -1.60 -51.80 -6.47
CA LEU A 119 -0.85 -51.59 -5.21
C LEU A 119 -1.80 -51.16 -4.06
N PRO A 120 -1.38 -51.27 -2.78
CA PRO A 120 -2.11 -52.14 -1.85
C PRO A 120 -3.07 -51.44 -0.86
N SER A 121 -3.97 -52.28 -0.33
CA SER A 121 -4.98 -51.94 0.67
C SER A 121 -4.40 -51.47 2.01
N HIS A 122 -4.83 -50.27 2.45
CA HIS A 122 -5.08 -49.99 3.86
C HIS A 122 -6.45 -49.30 4.02
N ALA A 123 -7.39 -50.00 4.65
CA ALA A 123 -8.71 -49.46 4.98
C ALA A 123 -8.73 -48.93 6.42
N PRO A 124 -9.43 -47.80 6.68
CA PRO A 124 -9.95 -47.49 8.01
C PRO A 124 -11.40 -47.98 8.14
N VAL A 125 -11.63 -48.81 9.15
CA VAL A 125 -12.97 -49.22 9.59
C VAL A 125 -13.68 -48.04 10.26
N TYR A 126 -14.90 -47.70 9.83
CA TYR A 126 -15.87 -47.05 10.71
C TYR A 126 -17.28 -47.64 10.51
N SER A 127 -17.86 -48.08 11.62
CA SER A 127 -19.13 -48.78 11.69
C SER A 127 -20.33 -47.85 11.60
N HIS A 128 -21.39 -48.33 10.97
CA HIS A 128 -22.67 -47.63 10.83
C HIS A 128 -23.54 -47.87 12.07
N VAL A 129 -24.02 -46.80 12.74
CA VAL A 129 -25.16 -46.87 13.67
C VAL A 129 -26.15 -45.74 13.39
N GLN A 130 -27.41 -46.13 13.45
CA GLN A 130 -28.64 -45.51 13.00
C GLN A 130 -29.08 -44.22 13.74
N ARG A 131 -29.94 -43.45 13.06
CA ARG A 131 -30.69 -42.27 13.51
C ARG A 131 -31.49 -42.50 14.80
N THR A 132 -31.69 -41.44 15.63
CA THR A 132 -33.03 -40.92 16.01
C THR A 132 -33.03 -39.56 16.75
N THR A 133 -33.91 -38.65 16.31
CA THR A 133 -34.70 -37.61 17.04
C THR A 133 -34.08 -36.61 18.03
N ALA A 134 -34.36 -35.31 17.81
CA ALA A 134 -34.29 -34.21 18.78
C ALA A 134 -35.52 -34.17 19.74
N PRO A 135 -35.48 -33.40 20.85
CA PRO A 135 -36.10 -32.06 20.88
C PRO A 135 -35.26 -30.99 21.66
N THR A 136 -35.16 -29.74 21.19
CA THR A 136 -36.04 -28.55 21.41
C THR A 136 -35.79 -27.79 22.73
N GLU A 137 -35.69 -26.47 22.61
CA GLU A 137 -35.18 -25.49 23.59
C GLU A 137 -36.13 -25.15 24.77
N HIS A 138 -35.65 -24.39 25.76
CA HIS A 138 -36.15 -23.01 26.02
C HIS A 138 -35.34 -22.23 27.06
N PHE A 139 -35.07 -20.95 26.77
CA PHE A 139 -34.75 -19.91 27.75
C PHE A 139 -36.04 -19.30 28.36
N PRO A 140 -36.02 -18.80 29.61
CA PRO A 140 -37.00 -17.86 30.12
C PRO A 140 -36.57 -16.39 29.91
N ASN A 141 -37.54 -15.55 29.58
CA ASN A 141 -37.43 -14.11 29.35
C ASN A 141 -37.81 -13.32 30.63
N MET A 142 -37.19 -12.15 30.87
CA MET A 142 -37.66 -10.94 31.58
C MET A 142 -36.44 -10.15 32.09
N GLY A 143 -36.28 -8.83 31.93
CA GLY A 143 -37.10 -7.80 31.29
C GLY A 143 -37.61 -6.74 32.27
N TYR A 144 -36.98 -5.55 32.30
CA TYR A 144 -37.51 -4.35 32.97
C TYR A 144 -37.08 -3.06 32.22
N PHE A 145 -38.00 -2.09 32.12
CA PHE A 145 -37.82 -0.81 31.43
C PHE A 145 -37.27 0.29 32.33
N HIS A 146 -36.47 1.22 31.79
CA HIS A 146 -36.53 2.62 32.21
C HIS A 146 -36.31 3.65 31.07
N LYS A 147 -37.22 4.62 31.03
CA LYS A 147 -37.12 5.95 30.40
C LYS A 147 -36.48 6.91 31.45
N SER A 148 -35.90 8.08 31.18
CA SER A 148 -35.89 8.95 29.97
C SER A 148 -34.96 10.17 30.13
N MET A 149 -34.41 10.65 29.00
CA MET A 149 -34.15 12.08 28.66
C MET A 149 -32.98 12.84 29.34
N PRO A 150 -32.47 13.96 28.74
CA PRO A 150 -31.03 14.16 28.60
C PRO A 150 -30.46 15.38 29.37
N SER A 151 -29.14 15.40 29.50
CA SER A 151 -28.37 16.59 29.88
C SER A 151 -27.08 16.73 29.05
N HIS A 152 -26.81 17.94 28.57
CA HIS A 152 -25.53 18.30 27.93
C HIS A 152 -24.36 18.18 28.93
N ARG A 153 -23.22 17.63 28.50
CA ARG A 153 -21.99 18.40 28.18
C ARG A 153 -20.82 17.50 27.73
N ASP A 154 -19.83 18.16 27.14
CA ASP A 154 -18.44 17.74 26.90
C ASP A 154 -18.18 16.57 25.93
N THR A 155 -17.95 16.93 24.67
CA THR A 155 -17.36 16.08 23.62
C THR A 155 -15.87 15.81 23.89
N PRO A 156 -15.44 14.54 24.01
CA PRO A 156 -14.03 14.17 23.79
C PRO A 156 -13.66 14.40 22.31
N PRO A 157 -12.36 14.48 21.97
CA PRO A 157 -11.95 14.60 20.57
C PRO A 157 -12.52 13.45 19.75
N GLN A 158 -13.19 13.78 18.64
CA GLN A 158 -13.77 12.80 17.74
C GLN A 158 -12.68 11.84 17.27
N LYS A 159 -12.85 10.54 17.54
CA LYS A 159 -12.11 9.50 16.82
C LYS A 159 -12.36 9.74 15.35
N ILE A 160 -11.32 10.12 14.60
CA ILE A 160 -11.37 10.14 13.15
C ILE A 160 -11.53 8.68 12.72
N ALA A 161 -12.78 8.27 12.48
CA ALA A 161 -13.06 7.02 11.80
C ALA A 161 -12.46 7.16 10.40
N VAL A 162 -11.34 6.46 10.17
CA VAL A 162 -10.73 6.36 8.85
C VAL A 162 -11.75 5.66 7.96
N HIS A 163 -12.45 6.46 7.16
CA HIS A 163 -13.57 6.01 6.35
C HIS A 163 -13.16 4.82 5.46
N GLU A 164 -13.84 3.68 5.58
CA GLU A 164 -13.66 2.51 4.71
C GLU A 164 -13.89 2.82 3.22
N SER A 165 -14.48 3.98 2.92
CA SER A 165 -14.77 4.47 1.58
C SER A 165 -13.60 5.16 0.86
N VAL A 166 -12.43 5.34 1.47
CA VAL A 166 -11.27 5.92 0.75
C VAL A 166 -10.63 4.85 -0.15
N ARG A 167 -11.13 4.74 -1.39
CA ARG A 167 -10.54 3.91 -2.46
C ARG A 167 -9.39 4.63 -3.18
N CYS A 168 -8.43 5.13 -2.40
CA CYS A 168 -7.13 5.52 -2.92
C CYS A 168 -6.35 4.28 -3.38
N LEU A 169 -5.18 4.49 -3.98
CA LEU A 169 -4.27 3.40 -4.33
C LEU A 169 -3.73 2.74 -3.04
N LYS A 170 -4.46 1.75 -2.53
CA LYS A 170 -3.93 0.78 -1.59
C LYS A 170 -2.82 0.03 -2.35
N PHE A 171 -1.55 0.44 -2.15
CA PHE A 171 -0.42 -0.49 -2.27
C PHE A 171 -0.87 -1.82 -1.67
N SER A 172 -0.62 -2.96 -2.31
CA SER A 172 -1.29 -4.22 -1.98
C SER A 172 -1.09 -4.67 -0.52
N VAL A 173 -1.93 -4.12 0.36
CA VAL A 173 -2.08 -4.46 1.76
C VAL A 173 -3.21 -5.48 1.76
N PHE A 174 -2.79 -6.73 1.93
CA PHE A 174 -3.69 -7.86 2.07
C PHE A 174 -4.64 -7.66 3.25
N PRO A 175 -5.89 -8.16 3.18
CA PRO A 175 -6.83 -8.07 4.30
C PRO A 175 -6.22 -8.59 5.60
N TRP A 176 -6.44 -7.87 6.70
CA TRP A 176 -5.86 -8.22 8.00
C TRP A 176 -6.28 -9.63 8.44
N LEU A 177 -5.31 -10.47 8.81
CA LEU A 177 -5.56 -11.84 9.27
C LEU A 177 -5.41 -11.95 10.79
N THR A 178 -6.48 -12.40 11.42
CA THR A 178 -6.54 -12.79 12.83
C THR A 178 -5.88 -14.15 13.02
N LEU A 179 -5.04 -14.27 14.04
CA LEU A 179 -4.37 -15.50 14.43
C LEU A 179 -5.04 -16.14 15.65
N THR A 180 -4.97 -17.46 15.77
CA THR A 180 -5.22 -18.15 17.03
C THR A 180 -4.06 -17.95 18.00
N ASN A 181 -4.24 -18.27 19.28
CA ASN A 181 -3.14 -18.17 20.25
C ASN A 181 -1.99 -19.13 19.93
N THR A 182 -2.32 -20.32 19.41
CA THR A 182 -1.34 -21.31 18.94
C THR A 182 -0.49 -20.77 17.80
N ASP A 183 -1.12 -20.13 16.80
CA ASP A 183 -0.42 -19.55 15.65
C ASP A 183 0.55 -18.45 16.08
N ARG A 184 0.14 -17.57 17.00
CA ARG A 184 1.02 -16.53 17.57
C ARG A 184 2.26 -17.14 18.22
N HIS A 185 2.08 -18.20 19.02
CA HIS A 185 3.18 -18.89 19.68
C HIS A 185 4.13 -19.57 18.66
N ILE A 186 3.59 -20.16 17.58
CA ILE A 186 4.40 -20.72 16.50
C ILE A 186 5.26 -19.63 15.85
N LEU A 187 4.67 -18.50 15.48
CA LEU A 187 5.41 -17.41 14.82
C LEU A 187 6.45 -16.77 15.75
N SER A 188 6.12 -16.49 17.02
CA SER A 188 7.05 -15.89 17.98
C SER A 188 8.19 -16.83 18.40
N SER A 189 7.93 -18.14 18.45
CA SER A 189 8.96 -19.17 18.70
C SER A 189 9.96 -19.26 17.53
N ASN A 190 9.48 -19.24 16.29
CA ASN A 190 10.35 -19.19 15.11
C ASN A 190 11.12 -17.86 15.01
N GLU A 191 10.45 -16.73 15.31
CA GLU A 191 11.06 -15.40 15.36
C GLU A 191 12.23 -15.33 16.37
N SER A 192 12.04 -15.85 17.58
CA SER A 192 13.10 -15.85 18.60
C SER A 192 14.26 -16.80 18.22
N SER A 193 13.96 -17.92 17.56
CA SER A 193 14.97 -18.87 17.07
C SER A 193 15.81 -18.29 15.91
N LEU A 194 15.22 -17.49 15.01
CA LEU A 194 15.95 -16.71 14.00
C LEU A 194 16.90 -15.65 14.58
N ARG A 195 16.63 -15.15 15.80
CA ARG A 195 17.52 -14.20 16.51
C ARG A 195 18.53 -14.87 17.43
N SER A 196 18.55 -16.20 17.49
CA SER A 196 19.47 -16.92 18.36
C SER A 196 20.92 -16.81 17.87
N SER A 197 21.87 -16.79 18.79
CA SER A 197 23.31 -16.80 18.46
C SER A 197 23.82 -18.15 17.92
N ASN A 198 22.94 -19.15 17.77
CA ASN A 198 23.32 -20.49 17.30
C ASN A 198 23.00 -20.64 15.80
N PRO A 199 24.00 -20.64 14.91
CA PRO A 199 23.76 -20.62 13.47
C PRO A 199 23.16 -21.94 12.94
N ASN A 200 23.31 -23.06 13.67
CA ASN A 200 22.64 -24.30 13.31
C ASN A 200 21.13 -24.21 13.58
N LEU A 201 20.72 -23.59 14.69
CA LEU A 201 19.31 -23.34 15.02
C LEU A 201 18.69 -22.34 14.03
N VAL A 202 19.40 -21.27 13.68
CA VAL A 202 18.95 -20.33 12.63
C VAL A 202 18.76 -21.05 11.29
N ARG A 203 19.68 -21.96 10.91
CA ARG A 203 19.56 -22.75 9.67
C ARG A 203 18.33 -23.64 9.66
N THR A 204 18.12 -24.46 10.69
CA THR A 204 16.96 -25.36 10.76
C THR A 204 15.64 -24.59 10.90
N THR A 205 15.66 -23.42 11.52
CA THR A 205 14.50 -22.51 11.57
C THR A 205 14.17 -21.95 10.18
N CYS A 206 15.17 -21.60 9.36
CA CYS A 206 14.94 -21.20 7.96
C CYS A 206 14.34 -22.36 7.16
N GLU A 207 14.92 -23.56 7.24
CA GLU A 207 14.39 -24.76 6.56
C GLU A 207 12.92 -25.03 6.96
N LEU A 208 12.61 -25.02 8.26
CA LEU A 208 11.24 -25.14 8.78
C LEU A 208 10.30 -24.05 8.28
N LEU A 209 10.75 -22.79 8.24
CA LEU A 209 9.97 -21.66 7.72
C LEU A 209 9.64 -21.83 6.24
N CYS A 210 10.64 -22.22 5.43
CA CYS A 210 10.49 -22.46 4.00
C CYS A 210 9.53 -23.62 3.67
N ASP A 211 9.71 -24.76 4.34
CA ASP A 211 9.10 -26.03 3.94
C ASP A 211 7.74 -26.30 4.60
N VAL A 212 7.51 -25.76 5.80
CA VAL A 212 6.28 -25.98 6.58
C VAL A 212 5.53 -24.66 6.79
N ILE A 213 6.10 -23.72 7.54
CA ILE A 213 5.36 -22.55 8.03
C ILE A 213 4.85 -21.65 6.88
N MET A 214 5.63 -21.44 5.82
CA MET A 214 5.20 -20.66 4.65
C MET A 214 4.24 -21.41 3.69
N GLN A 215 3.96 -22.70 3.93
CA GLN A 215 2.91 -23.44 3.23
C GLN A 215 1.60 -23.40 4.03
N ASP A 216 1.70 -23.57 5.35
CA ASP A 216 0.55 -23.59 6.27
C ASP A 216 -0.09 -22.20 6.46
N PHE A 217 0.74 -21.14 6.50
CA PHE A 217 0.28 -19.78 6.74
C PHE A 217 0.15 -18.95 5.43
N PRO A 218 -0.96 -18.22 5.23
CA PRO A 218 -1.06 -17.20 4.19
C PRO A 218 0.12 -16.21 4.22
N ALA A 219 0.80 -16.06 3.07
CA ALA A 219 2.05 -15.33 2.95
C ALA A 219 1.99 -13.85 3.41
N GLU A 220 0.80 -13.25 3.39
CA GLU A 220 0.57 -11.91 3.90
C GLU A 220 0.77 -11.74 5.41
N ILE A 221 0.68 -12.82 6.20
CA ILE A 221 0.88 -12.77 7.67
C ILE A 221 2.29 -12.29 7.99
N PHE A 222 3.28 -12.71 7.21
CA PHE A 222 4.68 -12.28 7.37
C PHE A 222 4.93 -10.81 6.98
N LEU A 223 4.01 -10.19 6.24
CA LEU A 223 4.03 -8.74 5.98
C LEU A 223 3.30 -7.96 7.08
N GLN A 224 2.16 -8.49 7.54
CA GLN A 224 1.37 -7.93 8.65
C GLN A 224 2.12 -7.97 9.99
N ARG A 225 2.94 -9.01 10.21
CA ARG A 225 3.79 -9.22 11.39
C ARG A 225 5.24 -9.35 10.92
N PRO A 226 5.93 -8.24 10.63
CA PRO A 226 7.15 -8.23 9.85
C PRO A 226 8.40 -8.70 10.60
N SER A 227 8.31 -9.13 11.87
CA SER A 227 9.46 -9.51 12.69
C SER A 227 10.30 -10.63 12.08
N ILE A 228 9.66 -11.66 11.51
CA ILE A 228 10.34 -12.76 10.79
C ILE A 228 11.04 -12.21 9.55
N VAL A 229 10.37 -11.38 8.75
CA VAL A 229 10.94 -10.77 7.53
C VAL A 229 12.11 -9.84 7.85
N LYS A 230 11.99 -8.99 8.88
CA LYS A 230 13.06 -8.12 9.37
C LYS A 230 14.28 -8.94 9.84
N SER A 231 14.05 -10.10 10.46
CA SER A 231 15.12 -11.02 10.87
C SER A 231 15.77 -11.71 9.66
N LEU A 232 15.00 -12.20 8.69
CA LEU A 232 15.54 -12.77 7.45
C LEU A 232 16.36 -11.74 6.64
N LEU A 233 15.90 -10.48 6.58
CA LEU A 233 16.65 -9.40 5.96
C LEU A 233 17.94 -9.08 6.74
N SER A 234 17.92 -9.04 8.08
CA SER A 234 19.14 -8.79 8.86
C SER A 234 20.19 -9.89 8.68
N LEU A 235 19.78 -11.15 8.49
CA LEU A 235 20.68 -12.25 8.11
C LEU A 235 21.39 -12.00 6.77
N LEU A 236 20.80 -11.28 5.82
CA LEU A 236 21.47 -10.90 4.56
C LEU A 236 22.57 -9.84 4.76
N ARG A 237 22.49 -9.01 5.82
CA ARG A 237 23.54 -8.02 6.15
C ARG A 237 24.71 -8.63 6.91
N LEU A 238 24.53 -9.78 7.55
CA LEU A 238 25.50 -10.38 8.46
C LEU A 238 26.59 -11.20 7.75
N GLY A 239 27.55 -10.50 7.13
CA GLY A 239 28.92 -11.03 7.02
C GLY A 239 29.58 -11.05 5.64
N SER A 240 30.38 -10.01 5.36
CA SER A 240 31.52 -10.10 4.42
C SER A 240 32.72 -10.90 5.00
N GLY A 241 32.51 -11.66 6.08
CA GLY A 241 33.52 -12.47 6.75
C GLY A 241 33.65 -13.85 6.11
N LYS A 242 34.82 -14.18 5.56
CA LYS A 242 35.11 -15.50 5.00
C LYS A 242 35.01 -16.58 6.09
N GLY A 243 34.19 -17.61 5.87
CA GLY A 243 34.10 -18.78 6.74
C GLY A 243 32.71 -19.38 6.77
N GLU A 244 31.84 -18.85 7.64
CA GLU A 244 30.63 -19.55 8.09
C GLU A 244 29.31 -18.79 7.85
N GLY A 245 29.33 -17.50 7.47
CA GLY A 245 28.09 -16.75 7.18
C GLY A 245 27.40 -17.15 5.86
N SER A 246 28.15 -17.71 4.90
CA SER A 246 27.71 -17.91 3.51
C SER A 246 26.47 -18.81 3.37
N TYR A 247 26.35 -19.87 4.17
CA TYR A 247 25.18 -20.77 4.10
C TYR A 247 23.92 -20.13 4.71
N LEU A 248 24.06 -19.24 5.70
CA LEU A 248 22.91 -18.53 6.28
C LEU A 248 22.32 -17.54 5.29
N HIS A 249 23.14 -16.85 4.51
CA HIS A 249 22.67 -16.00 3.42
C HIS A 249 21.85 -16.81 2.41
N LEU A 250 22.33 -17.98 1.98
CA LEU A 250 21.61 -18.82 1.01
C LEU A 250 20.24 -19.28 1.55
N GLN A 251 20.16 -19.68 2.82
CA GLN A 251 18.88 -20.07 3.43
C GLN A 251 17.93 -18.89 3.63
N ALA A 252 18.42 -17.74 4.08
CA ALA A 252 17.61 -16.52 4.19
C ALA A 252 17.06 -16.07 2.82
N VAL A 253 17.89 -16.11 1.76
CA VAL A 253 17.46 -15.87 0.37
C VAL A 253 16.42 -16.91 -0.07
N SER A 254 16.59 -18.19 0.29
CA SER A 254 15.61 -19.24 -0.06
C SER A 254 14.23 -18.94 0.51
N CYS A 255 14.13 -18.52 1.78
CA CYS A 255 12.83 -18.24 2.40
C CYS A 255 12.25 -16.88 2.01
N LEU A 256 13.08 -15.88 1.71
CA LEU A 256 12.59 -14.65 1.05
C LEU A 256 12.06 -14.94 -0.36
N ARG A 257 12.71 -15.84 -1.12
CA ARG A 257 12.19 -16.32 -2.42
C ARG A 257 10.88 -17.08 -2.26
N GLN A 258 10.77 -17.97 -1.27
CA GLN A 258 9.54 -18.72 -1.01
C GLN A 258 8.39 -17.80 -0.58
N LEU A 259 8.67 -16.81 0.27
CA LEU A 259 7.73 -15.76 0.63
C LEU A 259 7.28 -14.97 -0.61
N CYS A 260 8.18 -14.57 -1.50
CA CYS A 260 7.84 -13.93 -2.77
C CYS A 260 6.92 -14.80 -3.66
N VAL A 261 7.13 -16.13 -3.70
CA VAL A 261 6.24 -17.06 -4.43
C VAL A 261 4.86 -17.11 -3.77
N GLY A 262 4.79 -17.22 -2.44
CA GLY A 262 3.55 -17.16 -1.67
C GLY A 262 2.78 -15.87 -1.90
N LEU A 263 3.44 -14.71 -1.73
CA LEU A 263 2.85 -13.38 -1.94
C LEU A 263 2.31 -13.20 -3.38
N ARG A 264 3.01 -13.73 -4.40
CA ARG A 264 2.51 -13.72 -5.79
C ARG A 264 1.26 -14.58 -5.97
N ARG A 265 1.16 -15.75 -5.31
CA ARG A 265 -0.06 -16.58 -5.32
C ARG A 265 -1.22 -15.85 -4.64
N ARG A 266 -0.98 -15.25 -3.47
CA ARG A 266 -1.98 -14.49 -2.69
C ARG A 266 -2.44 -13.23 -3.42
N LEU A 267 -1.54 -12.50 -4.08
CA LEU A 267 -1.89 -11.32 -4.88
C LEU A 267 -2.86 -11.69 -6.01
N ARG A 268 -2.55 -12.76 -6.77
CA ARG A 268 -3.43 -13.30 -7.82
C ARG A 268 -4.79 -13.74 -7.26
N PHE A 269 -4.81 -14.42 -6.10
CA PHE A 269 -6.05 -14.82 -5.43
C PHE A 269 -6.96 -13.62 -5.10
N HIS A 270 -6.40 -12.49 -4.65
CA HIS A 270 -7.18 -11.27 -4.37
C HIS A 270 -7.51 -10.45 -5.62
N GLN A 271 -6.83 -10.66 -6.74
CA GLN A 271 -7.11 -10.03 -8.03
C GLN A 271 -8.16 -10.79 -8.86
N ASP A 272 -8.42 -12.07 -8.56
CA ASP A 272 -9.43 -12.88 -9.24
C ASP A 272 -10.86 -12.40 -8.88
N PRO A 273 -11.63 -11.88 -9.87
CA PRO A 273 -12.98 -11.36 -9.62
C PRO A 273 -13.97 -12.41 -9.09
N SER A 274 -13.70 -13.71 -9.28
CA SER A 274 -14.57 -14.78 -8.79
C SER A 274 -14.51 -14.98 -7.27
N PHE A 275 -13.50 -14.41 -6.60
CA PHE A 275 -13.38 -14.35 -5.14
C PHE A 275 -13.74 -12.98 -4.55
N TYR A 276 -14.14 -12.01 -5.38
CA TYR A 276 -14.52 -10.67 -4.92
C TYR A 276 -15.92 -10.66 -4.29
N SER A 277 -15.98 -10.72 -2.95
CA SER A 277 -17.20 -10.48 -2.17
C SER A 277 -17.37 -8.98 -1.88
N THR A 278 -18.58 -8.46 -2.09
CA THR A 278 -18.95 -7.08 -1.73
C THR A 278 -19.10 -6.86 -0.23
N LYS A 279 -19.14 -7.94 0.56
CA LYS A 279 -19.02 -7.90 2.03
C LYS A 279 -17.55 -8.11 2.42
N GLN A 280 -16.84 -7.02 2.70
CA GLN A 280 -15.56 -7.05 3.41
C GLN A 280 -15.78 -6.79 4.91
N ASP A 281 -16.70 -7.55 5.53
CA ASP A 281 -16.65 -7.72 6.98
C ASP A 281 -15.33 -8.45 7.34
N PRO A 282 -14.67 -8.15 8.48
CA PRO A 282 -13.55 -8.95 8.95
C PRO A 282 -13.99 -10.41 9.05
N VAL A 283 -13.27 -11.31 8.36
CA VAL A 283 -13.77 -12.63 7.95
C VAL A 283 -14.38 -13.40 9.13
N SER A 284 -15.70 -13.57 9.08
CA SER A 284 -16.42 -14.47 9.98
C SER A 284 -16.03 -15.91 9.66
N GLN A 285 -14.95 -16.39 10.30
CA GLN A 285 -14.67 -17.81 10.42
C GLN A 285 -15.61 -18.41 11.48
N ASN A 286 -16.85 -18.67 11.07
CA ASN A 286 -17.67 -19.73 11.62
C ASN A 286 -18.63 -20.19 10.52
N SER A 287 -18.52 -21.46 10.14
CA SER A 287 -19.30 -22.03 9.05
C SER A 287 -20.78 -22.14 9.40
N SER A 288 -21.61 -21.48 8.58
CA SER A 288 -22.97 -21.90 8.22
C SER A 288 -23.98 -22.16 9.34
N PHE A 289 -24.68 -21.09 9.74
CA PHE A 289 -26.13 -21.21 9.97
C PHE A 289 -26.89 -20.31 8.99
N SER A 290 -27.62 -20.94 8.08
CA SER A 290 -28.51 -20.25 7.15
C SER A 290 -29.76 -19.79 7.88
N HIS A 291 -29.87 -18.49 8.16
CA HIS A 291 -31.17 -17.86 8.36
C HIS A 291 -31.44 -16.84 7.27
N SER A 292 -32.38 -17.18 6.39
CA SER A 292 -32.99 -16.26 5.44
C SER A 292 -33.75 -15.20 6.23
N GLN A 293 -33.33 -13.94 6.13
CA GLN A 293 -34.16 -12.82 6.55
C GLN A 293 -34.13 -11.73 5.49
N GLU A 294 -35.20 -11.70 4.71
CA GLU A 294 -35.47 -10.62 3.77
C GLU A 294 -35.65 -9.31 4.56
N VAL A 295 -34.81 -8.31 4.29
CA VAL A 295 -35.11 -6.92 4.63
C VAL A 295 -35.41 -6.19 3.33
N ARG A 296 -36.66 -6.32 2.89
CA ARG A 296 -37.21 -5.58 1.75
C ARG A 296 -37.38 -4.10 2.13
N THR A 297 -36.35 -3.30 1.87
CA THR A 297 -36.41 -1.84 1.94
C THR A 297 -37.15 -1.27 0.74
N GLN A 298 -38.47 -1.08 0.85
CA GLN A 298 -39.22 -0.22 -0.08
C GLN A 298 -40.17 0.73 0.67
N ARG A 299 -39.74 1.98 0.81
CA ARG A 299 -40.67 3.11 0.71
C ARG A 299 -40.98 3.28 -0.78
N SER A 300 -42.18 2.86 -1.20
CA SER A 300 -42.78 3.23 -2.49
C SER A 300 -44.28 3.09 -2.36
N GLN A 301 -45.04 4.11 -2.79
CA GLN A 301 -46.49 4.12 -2.67
C GLN A 301 -47.12 3.33 -3.83
N ALA A 302 -47.98 2.35 -3.52
CA ALA A 302 -49.10 1.92 -4.38
C ALA A 302 -50.03 0.93 -3.64
N SER A 303 -51.32 1.00 -3.98
CA SER A 303 -52.50 0.36 -3.38
C SER A 303 -52.56 -1.18 -3.35
N SER A 304 -53.25 -1.73 -2.35
CA SER A 304 -53.80 -3.12 -2.28
C SER A 304 -55.18 -3.20 -2.98
N PRO A 305 -55.86 -4.37 -3.19
CA PRO A 305 -56.20 -5.46 -2.21
C PRO A 305 -55.94 -6.91 -2.72
N GLY A 306 -56.15 -8.03 -2.00
CA GLY A 306 -56.57 -8.30 -0.60
C GLY A 306 -56.79 -9.83 -0.36
N ALA A 307 -57.02 -10.25 0.90
CA ALA A 307 -57.39 -11.62 1.37
C ALA A 307 -56.33 -12.76 1.14
N GLU A 308 -56.22 -13.85 1.92
CA GLU A 308 -57.03 -14.38 3.05
C GLU A 308 -56.22 -15.35 3.98
N CYS A 309 -56.67 -15.44 5.25
CA CYS A 309 -56.54 -16.48 6.30
C CYS A 309 -55.35 -17.48 6.48
N SER A 310 -55.00 -17.62 7.77
CA SER A 310 -54.33 -18.75 8.46
C SER A 310 -55.38 -19.84 8.86
N PRO A 311 -55.19 -20.87 9.76
CA PRO A 311 -54.12 -21.13 10.74
C PRO A 311 -53.67 -22.60 10.94
N ARG A 312 -52.78 -22.80 11.93
CA ARG A 312 -52.34 -24.08 12.53
C ARG A 312 -52.94 -24.21 13.94
N PRO A 313 -53.31 -25.42 14.43
CA PRO A 313 -53.70 -25.62 15.84
C PRO A 313 -52.68 -26.44 16.66
N SER A 314 -52.71 -26.18 17.98
CA SER A 314 -51.85 -26.71 19.07
C SER A 314 -52.45 -27.97 19.74
N VAL A 315 -51.82 -28.53 20.81
CA VAL A 315 -52.47 -28.97 22.10
C VAL A 315 -51.57 -29.82 23.07
N ILE A 316 -51.34 -29.27 24.29
CA ILE A 316 -51.38 -29.85 25.68
C ILE A 316 -50.56 -31.12 26.12
N GLY A 317 -49.91 -31.06 27.31
CA GLY A 317 -49.79 -32.25 28.21
C GLY A 317 -48.77 -32.35 29.38
N ARG A 318 -49.01 -31.70 30.54
CA ARG A 318 -48.78 -32.14 31.97
C ARG A 318 -47.54 -33.02 32.40
N THR A 319 -46.60 -32.58 33.26
CA THR A 319 -46.50 -32.53 34.77
C THR A 319 -45.59 -33.61 35.45
N GLY A 320 -44.68 -33.21 36.36
CA GLY A 320 -43.91 -34.10 37.27
C GLY A 320 -42.90 -33.32 38.16
N GLN A 321 -42.54 -33.79 39.37
CA GLN A 321 -41.85 -32.96 40.41
C GLN A 321 -40.87 -33.78 41.33
N ARG A 322 -39.81 -33.11 41.84
CA ARG A 322 -38.86 -33.52 42.94
C ARG A 322 -37.73 -34.52 42.54
N ALA A 323 -36.60 -34.69 43.26
CA ALA A 323 -36.16 -34.20 44.59
C ALA A 323 -34.61 -33.93 44.68
N ARG A 324 -34.15 -33.29 45.77
CA ARG A 324 -32.73 -33.14 46.17
C ARG A 324 -32.20 -34.38 46.92
N GLY A 325 -30.87 -34.52 47.01
CA GLY A 325 -30.16 -35.31 48.02
C GLY A 325 -28.71 -34.80 48.19
N ASP A 326 -28.20 -34.81 49.42
CA ASP A 326 -26.82 -34.46 49.80
C ASP A 326 -26.06 -35.71 50.31
N GLY A 327 -24.78 -35.53 50.69
CA GLY A 327 -23.96 -36.60 51.26
C GLY A 327 -22.46 -36.30 51.23
N GLN A 328 -21.89 -35.88 52.37
CA GLN A 328 -20.45 -35.95 52.66
C GLN A 328 -20.15 -37.24 53.44
N ASP A 329 -18.89 -37.70 53.43
CA ASP A 329 -18.11 -38.10 54.62
C ASP A 329 -16.78 -38.80 54.23
N GLY A 330 -15.75 -38.69 55.07
CA GLY A 330 -14.57 -39.58 55.03
C GLY A 330 -13.19 -38.97 55.24
N ASP A 331 -12.85 -38.58 56.48
CA ASP A 331 -11.48 -38.20 56.88
C ASP A 331 -10.55 -39.42 57.12
N ALA A 332 -9.24 -39.26 56.87
CA ALA A 332 -8.18 -40.02 57.53
C ALA A 332 -6.83 -39.26 57.49
N ALA A 333 -6.18 -39.11 58.64
CA ALA A 333 -4.92 -38.37 58.80
C ALA A 333 -3.71 -39.27 59.13
N SER A 334 -2.49 -38.79 58.90
CA SER A 334 -1.24 -39.27 59.54
C SER A 334 -0.13 -38.21 59.45
N ASN A 335 0.86 -38.28 60.35
CA ASN A 335 1.60 -37.10 60.84
C ASN A 335 3.11 -37.38 61.09
N SER A 336 3.91 -36.33 61.35
CA SER A 336 5.32 -36.32 61.85
C SER A 336 6.46 -36.47 60.81
N GLY A 337 7.63 -35.80 60.91
CA GLY A 337 8.04 -34.67 61.78
C GLY A 337 9.58 -34.40 61.84
N SER A 338 9.98 -33.14 62.13
CA SER A 338 11.34 -32.64 62.53
C SER A 338 12.49 -32.70 61.48
N SER A 339 13.60 -31.92 61.51
CA SER A 339 14.26 -31.13 62.59
C SER A 339 15.13 -29.92 62.09
N HIS A 340 16.00 -29.32 62.94
CA HIS A 340 16.36 -27.88 63.03
C HIS A 340 17.75 -27.38 62.50
N ARG A 341 17.94 -26.02 62.56
CA ARG A 341 19.17 -25.15 62.51
C ARG A 341 19.60 -24.67 61.10
N GLY A 342 20.01 -23.41 60.82
CA GLY A 342 20.19 -22.14 61.58
C GLY A 342 21.54 -21.44 61.24
N GLY A 343 21.73 -20.11 61.10
CA GLY A 343 20.90 -18.89 61.25
C GLY A 343 21.73 -17.59 61.05
N ALA A 344 21.23 -16.40 61.50
CA ALA A 344 21.84 -15.03 61.48
C ALA A 344 21.94 -14.26 60.13
N ALA A 345 21.89 -12.91 60.02
CA ALA A 345 21.34 -11.81 60.86
C ALA A 345 21.40 -10.41 60.13
N VAL A 346 20.49 -9.46 60.46
CA VAL A 346 20.65 -7.96 60.39
C VAL A 346 20.70 -7.27 58.98
N GLN A 347 20.03 -6.14 58.62
CA GLN A 347 19.02 -5.24 59.24
C GLN A 347 18.23 -4.40 58.17
N ALA A 348 16.88 -4.37 58.29
CA ALA A 348 15.92 -3.22 58.33
C ALA A 348 15.85 -2.09 57.24
N PRO A 349 14.74 -1.30 57.10
CA PRO A 349 13.50 -1.25 57.90
C PRO A 349 12.11 -1.19 57.16
N ARG A 350 11.08 -1.73 57.85
CA ARG A 350 9.65 -1.29 57.94
C ARG A 350 8.77 -1.04 56.69
N GLN A 351 7.75 -1.88 56.53
CA GLN A 351 6.31 -1.52 56.50
C GLN A 351 5.47 -2.62 57.17
N THR A 352 4.25 -2.30 57.63
CA THR A 352 3.37 -3.16 58.47
C THR A 352 2.35 -4.00 57.68
N PRO A 353 1.74 -5.05 58.26
CA PRO A 353 1.29 -6.24 57.49
C PRO A 353 -0.21 -6.31 57.18
N GLN A 354 -0.57 -7.06 56.13
CA GLN A 354 -1.91 -7.66 55.94
C GLN A 354 -1.81 -9.10 55.38
N SER A 355 -2.88 -9.87 55.60
CA SER A 355 -3.06 -11.33 55.61
C SER A 355 -2.62 -12.17 54.39
N PRO A 356 -2.23 -13.45 54.57
CA PRO A 356 -1.92 -14.39 53.49
C PRO A 356 -3.19 -15.12 52.99
N ALA A 357 -3.70 -14.73 51.83
CA ALA A 357 -4.80 -15.43 51.16
C ALA A 357 -4.80 -15.23 49.63
N ASP A 358 -3.64 -15.33 48.96
CA ASP A 358 -3.58 -15.43 47.49
C ASP A 358 -2.20 -15.88 46.96
N VAL A 359 -1.91 -17.20 46.97
CA VAL A 359 -0.81 -17.79 46.15
C VAL A 359 -1.11 -19.26 45.80
N THR A 360 -1.95 -19.52 44.78
CA THR A 360 -1.91 -20.80 44.01
C THR A 360 -2.67 -20.76 42.67
N HIS A 361 -2.46 -19.73 41.86
CA HIS A 361 -2.65 -19.85 40.41
C HIS A 361 -1.43 -19.29 39.68
N LEU A 362 -0.46 -20.17 39.41
CA LEU A 362 0.63 -19.92 38.46
C LEU A 362 0.04 -19.96 37.04
N ALA A 363 -0.63 -18.87 36.66
CA ALA A 363 -0.99 -18.63 35.28
C ALA A 363 0.30 -18.42 34.46
N LEU A 364 0.36 -19.06 33.30
CA LEU A 364 1.32 -18.71 32.26
C LEU A 364 1.20 -17.21 31.92
N PRO A 365 2.28 -16.50 31.54
CA PRO A 365 2.16 -15.14 31.06
C PRO A 365 1.20 -15.09 29.88
N ASP A 366 0.10 -14.36 30.04
CA ASP A 366 -0.91 -14.24 28.99
C ASP A 366 -0.33 -13.44 27.81
N VAL A 367 0.00 -14.13 26.72
CA VAL A 367 0.38 -13.54 25.42
C VAL A 367 -0.90 -13.03 24.72
N GLY A 368 -1.77 -12.36 25.48
CA GLY A 368 -3.21 -12.28 25.21
C GLY A 368 -3.67 -11.09 24.39
N LEU A 369 -2.87 -10.03 24.30
CA LEU A 369 -3.21 -8.78 23.61
C LEU A 369 -2.06 -8.34 22.68
N GLU A 370 -2.04 -8.89 21.46
CA GLU A 370 -1.44 -8.19 20.33
C GLU A 370 -2.19 -6.86 20.15
N ASP A 371 -1.51 -5.72 20.28
CA ASP A 371 -2.08 -4.45 19.82
C ASP A 371 -2.14 -4.49 18.28
N VAL A 372 -3.33 -4.82 17.77
CA VAL A 372 -3.62 -4.90 16.34
C VAL A 372 -3.36 -3.55 15.65
N LEU A 373 -3.55 -2.42 16.34
CA LEU A 373 -3.28 -1.10 15.77
C LEU A 373 -1.78 -0.84 15.66
N GLU A 374 -1.00 -1.23 16.67
CA GLU A 374 0.47 -1.13 16.61
C GLU A 374 1.02 -2.02 15.49
N LEU A 375 0.59 -3.28 15.39
CA LEU A 375 1.03 -4.18 14.33
C LEU A 375 0.62 -3.68 12.93
N GLN A 376 -0.59 -3.11 12.78
CA GLN A 376 -1.03 -2.48 11.53
C GLN A 376 -0.22 -1.22 11.18
N LEU A 377 0.34 -0.52 12.16
CA LEU A 377 1.28 0.60 11.91
C LEU A 377 2.67 0.09 11.52
N GLN A 378 3.10 -1.04 12.08
CA GLN A 378 4.41 -1.64 11.81
C GLN A 378 4.46 -2.48 10.52
N GLN A 379 3.32 -2.89 9.95
CA GLN A 379 3.24 -3.79 8.80
C GLN A 379 4.03 -3.30 7.57
N LEU A 380 4.57 -4.24 6.80
CA LEU A 380 5.22 -3.94 5.53
C LEU A 380 4.20 -4.00 4.38
N THR A 381 4.10 -2.92 3.61
CA THR A 381 3.45 -3.00 2.29
C THR A 381 4.29 -3.87 1.35
N LEU A 382 3.65 -4.47 0.33
CA LEU A 382 4.36 -5.23 -0.70
C LEU A 382 5.49 -4.41 -1.34
N ALA A 383 5.25 -3.11 -1.57
CA ALA A 383 6.23 -2.15 -2.08
C ALA A 383 7.46 -2.00 -1.16
N GLN A 384 7.25 -1.76 0.13
CA GLN A 384 8.34 -1.65 1.12
C GLN A 384 9.13 -2.96 1.23
N PHE A 385 8.44 -4.11 1.24
CA PHE A 385 9.07 -5.43 1.26
C PHE A 385 9.95 -5.67 0.02
N THR A 386 9.47 -5.31 -1.18
CA THR A 386 10.24 -5.44 -2.42
C THR A 386 11.51 -4.59 -2.39
N VAL A 387 11.40 -3.30 -2.05
CA VAL A 387 12.58 -2.41 -1.96
C VAL A 387 13.57 -2.91 -0.90
N ALA A 388 13.10 -3.29 0.29
CA ALA A 388 13.96 -3.81 1.35
C ALA A 388 14.68 -5.11 0.94
N THR A 389 13.98 -6.03 0.29
CA THR A 389 14.59 -7.28 -0.22
C THR A 389 15.65 -7.00 -1.27
N MET A 390 15.41 -6.05 -2.19
CA MET A 390 16.38 -5.68 -3.23
C MET A 390 17.62 -4.98 -2.66
N ASP A 391 17.43 -4.01 -1.75
CA ASP A 391 18.50 -3.32 -1.01
C ASP A 391 19.49 -4.31 -0.35
N HIS A 392 18.96 -5.37 0.26
CA HIS A 392 19.78 -6.36 0.97
C HIS A 392 20.35 -7.45 0.05
N ALA A 393 19.68 -7.80 -1.04
CA ALA A 393 20.12 -8.87 -1.95
C ALA A 393 21.13 -8.41 -3.03
N ILE A 394 21.02 -7.16 -3.51
CA ILE A 394 21.89 -6.64 -4.59
C ILE A 394 23.39 -6.63 -4.24
N PRO A 395 23.83 -6.28 -3.01
CA PRO A 395 25.24 -6.39 -2.63
C PRO A 395 25.80 -7.81 -2.76
N LEU A 396 24.99 -8.84 -2.49
CA LEU A 396 25.38 -10.24 -2.64
C LEU A 396 25.60 -10.59 -4.12
N LEU A 397 24.74 -10.10 -5.02
CA LEU A 397 24.88 -10.27 -6.47
C LEU A 397 26.14 -9.60 -7.04
N LYS A 398 26.57 -8.47 -6.47
CA LYS A 398 27.82 -7.78 -6.85
C LYS A 398 29.09 -8.55 -6.44
N THR A 399 28.98 -9.44 -5.46
CA THR A 399 30.10 -10.22 -4.90
C THR A 399 30.29 -11.58 -5.61
N GLY A 400 29.33 -11.99 -6.45
CA GLY A 400 29.40 -13.20 -7.27
C GLY A 400 30.34 -13.07 -8.47
N ARG A 401 31.27 -14.03 -8.61
CA ARG A 401 32.33 -14.05 -9.63
C ARG A 401 31.79 -14.16 -11.08
N SER A 402 32.56 -13.64 -12.02
CA SER A 402 32.27 -13.18 -13.40
C SER A 402 31.29 -13.88 -14.35
N ASP A 403 30.74 -15.07 -14.10
CA ASP A 403 30.29 -15.96 -15.20
C ASP A 403 28.83 -15.80 -15.66
N CYS A 404 28.10 -14.77 -15.17
CA CYS A 404 26.66 -14.59 -15.42
C CYS A 404 26.30 -13.47 -16.42
N SER A 405 27.05 -13.25 -17.51
CA SER A 405 26.76 -12.14 -18.46
C SER A 405 25.36 -12.20 -19.09
N LEU A 406 24.94 -13.37 -19.58
CA LEU A 406 23.61 -13.58 -20.20
C LEU A 406 22.46 -13.50 -19.19
N VAL A 407 22.65 -14.01 -17.97
CA VAL A 407 21.65 -13.94 -16.89
C VAL A 407 21.47 -12.49 -16.45
N LYS A 408 22.58 -11.75 -16.27
CA LYS A 408 22.57 -10.30 -16.00
C LYS A 408 21.85 -9.51 -17.09
N GLY A 409 21.97 -9.90 -18.36
CA GLY A 409 21.23 -9.30 -19.47
C GLY A 409 19.71 -9.46 -19.35
N ARG A 410 19.21 -10.70 -19.27
CA ARG A 410 17.77 -10.99 -19.13
C ARG A 410 17.15 -10.45 -17.84
N GLU A 411 17.93 -10.38 -16.75
CA GLU A 411 17.47 -9.77 -15.50
C GLU A 411 17.46 -8.24 -15.58
N LYS A 412 18.44 -7.61 -16.26
CA LYS A 412 18.42 -6.18 -16.59
C LYS A 412 17.20 -5.82 -17.46
N GLU A 413 16.93 -6.55 -18.53
CA GLU A 413 15.77 -6.32 -19.42
C GLU A 413 14.45 -6.28 -18.64
N LYS A 414 14.23 -7.27 -17.76
CA LYS A 414 13.04 -7.32 -16.89
C LYS A 414 12.98 -6.14 -15.92
N LEU A 415 14.11 -5.75 -15.37
CA LEU A 415 14.18 -4.63 -14.43
C LEU A 415 13.92 -3.29 -15.14
N GLN A 416 14.41 -3.12 -16.37
CA GLN A 416 14.11 -1.97 -17.21
C GLN A 416 12.62 -1.93 -17.59
N GLY A 417 12.02 -3.06 -18.00
CA GLY A 417 10.57 -3.13 -18.24
C GLY A 417 9.73 -2.82 -16.98
N CYS A 418 10.21 -3.16 -15.78
CA CYS A 418 9.57 -2.71 -14.54
C CYS A 418 9.71 -1.19 -14.30
N MET A 419 10.86 -0.59 -14.61
CA MET A 419 11.04 0.88 -14.53
C MET A 419 10.15 1.61 -15.55
N GLU A 420 10.06 1.09 -16.77
CA GLU A 420 9.23 1.61 -17.87
C GLU A 420 7.75 1.64 -17.45
N GLN A 421 7.23 0.50 -16.96
CA GLN A 421 5.87 0.41 -16.42
C GLN A 421 5.62 1.38 -15.24
N LEU A 422 6.62 1.65 -14.40
CA LEU A 422 6.50 2.66 -13.33
C LEU A 422 6.45 4.09 -13.88
N GLY A 423 7.22 4.38 -14.93
CA GLY A 423 7.12 5.63 -15.68
C GLY A 423 5.74 5.82 -16.29
N ASP A 424 5.21 4.79 -16.95
CA ASP A 424 3.88 4.82 -17.58
C ASP A 424 2.76 5.02 -16.53
N ILE A 425 2.86 4.35 -15.38
CA ILE A 425 1.92 4.52 -14.25
C ILE A 425 1.96 5.96 -13.70
N LEU A 426 3.15 6.56 -13.58
CA LEU A 426 3.30 7.94 -13.15
C LEU A 426 2.65 8.90 -14.14
N SER A 427 3.02 8.82 -15.42
CA SER A 427 2.45 9.65 -16.50
C SER A 427 0.93 9.49 -16.63
N TYR A 428 0.39 8.28 -16.43
CA TYR A 428 -1.06 8.03 -16.42
C TYR A 428 -1.78 8.73 -15.25
N HIS A 429 -1.19 8.73 -14.05
CA HIS A 429 -1.81 9.39 -12.89
C HIS A 429 -1.61 10.91 -12.89
N GLU A 430 -0.55 11.41 -13.53
CA GLU A 430 -0.33 12.84 -13.76
C GLU A 430 -1.33 13.43 -14.77
N SER A 431 -1.49 12.79 -15.93
CA SER A 431 -2.33 13.25 -17.06
C SER A 431 -3.85 13.15 -16.82
N CYS A 432 -4.28 13.08 -15.57
CA CYS A 432 -5.68 12.96 -15.17
C CYS A 432 -6.49 14.22 -15.56
N SER A 433 -7.55 14.06 -16.37
CA SER A 433 -8.38 15.18 -16.81
C SER A 433 -9.08 15.91 -15.64
N ALA A 434 -9.14 17.24 -15.75
CA ALA A 434 -9.90 18.11 -14.85
C ALA A 434 -11.41 17.82 -14.81
N ASP A 435 -11.96 17.15 -15.83
CA ASP A 435 -13.40 16.80 -15.94
C ASP A 435 -13.81 15.63 -15.03
N ILE A 436 -12.84 14.91 -14.46
CA ILE A 436 -13.05 13.74 -13.60
C ILE A 436 -13.56 14.18 -12.21
N PRO A 437 -14.48 13.44 -11.55
CA PRO A 437 -14.98 13.80 -10.22
C PRO A 437 -13.87 14.03 -9.18
N ARG A 438 -14.02 15.04 -8.33
CA ARG A 438 -13.01 15.43 -7.30
C ARG A 438 -12.54 14.28 -6.41
N SER A 439 -13.40 13.34 -6.07
CA SER A 439 -13.02 12.13 -5.31
C SER A 439 -12.00 11.27 -6.07
N SER A 440 -12.24 11.04 -7.36
CA SER A 440 -11.32 10.34 -8.25
C SER A 440 -10.04 11.13 -8.51
N GLN A 441 -10.09 12.48 -8.62
CA GLN A 441 -8.89 13.31 -8.70
C GLN A 441 -7.98 13.13 -7.48
N VAL A 442 -8.54 13.12 -6.26
CA VAL A 442 -7.79 12.82 -5.03
C VAL A 442 -7.18 11.42 -5.07
N HIS A 443 -7.90 10.41 -5.60
CA HIS A 443 -7.36 9.06 -5.75
C HIS A 443 -6.20 8.98 -6.76
N HIS A 444 -6.29 9.65 -7.92
CA HIS A 444 -5.18 9.78 -8.87
C HIS A 444 -3.99 10.55 -8.25
N ARG A 445 -4.26 11.59 -7.43
CA ARG A 445 -3.19 12.34 -6.76
C ARG A 445 -2.44 11.50 -5.72
N MET A 446 -3.17 10.75 -4.89
CA MET A 446 -2.56 9.81 -3.93
C MET A 446 -1.81 8.67 -4.65
N ALA A 447 -2.34 8.18 -5.76
CA ALA A 447 -1.70 7.19 -6.62
C ALA A 447 -0.37 7.70 -7.18
N TYR A 448 -0.35 8.90 -7.76
CA TYR A 448 0.85 9.53 -8.31
C TYR A 448 1.94 9.68 -7.25
N ILE A 449 1.63 10.34 -6.12
CA ILE A 449 2.59 10.57 -5.02
C ILE A 449 3.11 9.25 -4.44
N GLY A 450 2.25 8.25 -4.26
CA GLY A 450 2.66 6.92 -3.81
C GLY A 450 3.62 6.24 -4.78
N SER A 451 3.23 6.15 -6.06
CA SER A 451 4.06 5.56 -7.12
C SER A 451 5.40 6.29 -7.27
N ALA A 452 5.42 7.61 -7.07
CA ALA A 452 6.64 8.41 -7.12
C ALA A 452 7.61 8.04 -6.00
N ILE A 453 7.14 8.02 -4.75
CA ILE A 453 7.96 7.59 -3.59
C ILE A 453 8.52 6.18 -3.81
N PHE A 454 7.68 5.26 -4.29
CA PHE A 454 8.12 3.88 -4.56
C PHE A 454 9.18 3.84 -5.66
N THR A 455 8.96 4.54 -6.77
CA THR A 455 9.88 4.57 -7.92
C THR A 455 11.22 5.16 -7.52
N ILE A 456 11.25 6.32 -6.87
CA ILE A 456 12.50 6.95 -6.41
C ILE A 456 13.25 6.06 -5.41
N LYS A 457 12.57 5.44 -4.43
CA LYS A 457 13.23 4.52 -3.49
C LYS A 457 13.70 3.21 -4.13
N LEU A 458 12.97 2.72 -5.13
CA LEU A 458 13.41 1.57 -5.93
C LEU A 458 14.68 1.92 -6.69
N LEU A 459 14.72 3.07 -7.39
CA LEU A 459 15.91 3.55 -8.09
C LEU A 459 17.11 3.68 -7.14
N GLN A 460 16.95 4.33 -5.98
CA GLN A 460 18.00 4.43 -4.96
C GLN A 460 18.59 3.07 -4.54
N ALA A 461 17.76 2.04 -4.42
CA ALA A 461 18.20 0.70 -4.02
C ALA A 461 18.92 -0.07 -5.14
N ILE A 462 18.60 0.18 -6.42
CA ILE A 462 19.01 -0.69 -7.54
C ILE A 462 19.97 -0.02 -8.54
N LEU A 463 19.89 1.30 -8.72
CA LEU A 463 20.54 2.04 -9.79
C LEU A 463 21.22 3.30 -9.23
N PRO A 464 22.56 3.31 -9.07
CA PRO A 464 23.30 4.52 -8.73
C PRO A 464 23.07 5.63 -9.79
N PRO A 465 22.96 6.91 -9.40
CA PRO A 465 22.67 8.01 -10.34
C PRO A 465 23.66 8.10 -11.50
N GLU A 466 24.94 7.81 -11.26
CA GLU A 466 26.02 7.90 -12.26
C GLU A 466 25.90 6.84 -13.37
N LYS A 467 24.94 5.92 -13.26
CA LYS A 467 24.62 4.91 -14.27
C LYS A 467 23.21 5.07 -14.84
N ALA A 468 22.50 6.14 -14.49
CA ALA A 468 21.12 6.32 -14.88
C ALA A 468 20.95 6.49 -16.40
N SER A 469 21.86 7.24 -17.06
CA SER A 469 21.86 7.47 -18.51
C SER A 469 21.71 6.19 -19.35
N ASP A 470 22.42 5.13 -18.98
CA ASP A 470 22.55 3.91 -19.79
C ASP A 470 21.55 2.81 -19.42
N ASN A 471 20.71 3.06 -18.41
CA ASN A 471 19.89 2.03 -17.77
C ASN A 471 18.45 2.46 -17.46
N LEU A 472 18.17 3.75 -17.29
CA LEU A 472 16.82 4.25 -17.05
C LEU A 472 16.03 4.35 -18.38
N PRO A 473 14.81 3.81 -18.47
CA PRO A 473 13.94 4.00 -19.65
C PRO A 473 13.54 5.47 -19.84
N GLU A 474 13.29 5.85 -21.09
CA GLU A 474 12.90 7.22 -21.46
C GLU A 474 11.57 7.63 -20.82
N SER A 475 10.56 6.75 -20.79
CA SER A 475 9.27 7.05 -20.13
C SER A 475 9.43 7.34 -18.63
N THR A 476 10.32 6.61 -17.95
CA THR A 476 10.67 6.85 -16.55
C THR A 476 11.43 8.17 -16.38
N ALA A 477 12.33 8.50 -17.31
CA ALA A 477 13.08 9.77 -17.28
C ALA A 477 12.16 10.98 -17.44
N THR A 478 11.21 10.92 -18.39
CA THR A 478 10.17 11.92 -18.58
C THR A 478 9.31 12.04 -17.31
N ALA A 479 8.82 10.91 -16.76
CA ALA A 479 8.04 10.92 -15.52
C ALA A 479 8.81 11.53 -14.32
N ILE A 480 10.12 11.32 -14.22
CA ILE A 480 10.98 11.97 -13.20
C ILE A 480 11.08 13.48 -13.43
N PHE A 481 11.22 13.94 -14.69
CA PHE A 481 11.21 15.37 -14.99
C PHE A 481 9.91 16.04 -14.53
N HIS A 482 8.76 15.44 -14.86
CA HIS A 482 7.46 15.90 -14.40
C HIS A 482 7.34 15.91 -12.88
N LEU A 483 7.80 14.86 -12.20
CA LEU A 483 7.84 14.76 -10.74
C LEU A 483 8.71 15.85 -10.11
N CYS A 484 9.83 16.23 -10.73
CA CYS A 484 10.68 17.32 -10.25
C CYS A 484 9.97 18.69 -10.32
N LEU A 485 9.12 18.92 -11.33
CA LEU A 485 8.32 20.14 -11.47
C LEU A 485 7.11 20.20 -10.52
N ASP A 486 6.77 19.11 -9.85
CA ASP A 486 5.62 19.03 -8.96
C ASP A 486 5.87 19.75 -7.63
N THR A 487 5.28 20.94 -7.49
CA THR A 487 5.40 21.79 -6.30
C THR A 487 4.82 21.16 -5.03
N SER A 488 3.78 20.31 -5.13
CA SER A 488 3.22 19.68 -3.92
C SER A 488 4.04 18.47 -3.48
N PHE A 489 4.65 17.75 -4.42
CA PHE A 489 5.61 16.68 -4.11
C PHE A 489 6.86 17.27 -3.45
N GLY A 490 7.44 18.32 -4.04
CA GLY A 490 8.60 19.01 -3.49
C GLY A 490 8.38 19.56 -2.08
N GLY A 491 7.27 20.28 -1.87
CA GLY A 491 6.93 20.84 -0.56
C GLY A 491 6.64 19.79 0.52
N LEU A 492 6.13 18.60 0.16
CA LEU A 492 5.84 17.52 1.10
C LEU A 492 7.05 16.61 1.37
N LEU A 493 7.91 16.41 0.38
CA LEU A 493 8.99 15.42 0.38
C LEU A 493 10.31 15.95 -0.23
N PRO A 494 10.95 17.00 0.34
CA PRO A 494 12.12 17.64 -0.27
C PRO A 494 13.25 16.66 -0.61
N SER A 495 13.60 15.74 0.29
CA SER A 495 14.67 14.75 0.06
C SER A 495 14.38 13.74 -1.05
N MET A 496 13.10 13.50 -1.37
CA MET A 496 12.72 12.66 -2.52
C MET A 496 12.79 13.47 -3.82
N GLN A 497 12.46 14.77 -3.79
CA GLN A 497 12.65 15.66 -4.93
C GLN A 497 14.13 15.89 -5.24
N GLU A 498 14.98 16.15 -4.24
CA GLU A 498 16.44 16.23 -4.38
C GLU A 498 17.01 14.98 -5.06
N THR A 499 16.56 13.80 -4.62
CA THR A 499 16.93 12.52 -5.24
C THR A 499 16.47 12.45 -6.70
N ALA A 500 15.22 12.83 -6.99
CA ALA A 500 14.67 12.83 -8.35
C ALA A 500 15.46 13.78 -9.27
N VAL A 501 15.86 14.95 -8.78
CA VAL A 501 16.70 15.93 -9.49
C VAL A 501 18.10 15.35 -9.78
N ALA A 502 18.70 14.62 -8.83
CA ALA A 502 19.99 13.95 -9.04
C ALA A 502 19.91 12.87 -10.14
N TYR A 503 18.80 12.15 -10.28
CA TYR A 503 18.58 11.27 -11.44
C TYR A 503 18.34 12.07 -12.73
N LEU A 504 17.56 13.14 -12.67
CA LEU A 504 17.26 14.00 -13.83
C LEU A 504 18.52 14.59 -14.45
N GLU A 505 19.45 15.10 -13.62
CA GLU A 505 20.73 15.66 -14.05
C GLU A 505 21.58 14.65 -14.85
N GLN A 506 21.54 13.37 -14.48
CA GLN A 506 22.34 12.32 -15.11
C GLN A 506 21.68 11.76 -16.39
N VAL A 507 20.37 11.90 -16.55
CA VAL A 507 19.62 11.30 -17.68
C VAL A 507 19.25 12.32 -18.75
N ASN A 508 18.88 13.55 -18.39
CA ASN A 508 18.48 14.57 -19.34
C ASN A 508 18.87 15.98 -18.87
N LEU A 509 19.99 16.47 -19.42
CA LEU A 509 20.53 17.80 -19.13
C LEU A 509 19.58 18.94 -19.53
N ASP A 510 18.88 18.85 -20.66
CA ASP A 510 17.95 19.89 -21.14
C ASP A 510 16.74 20.02 -20.19
N SER A 511 16.19 18.89 -19.75
CA SER A 511 15.13 18.83 -18.74
C SER A 511 15.62 19.31 -17.37
N HIS A 512 16.86 19.01 -16.99
CA HIS A 512 17.47 19.53 -15.75
C HIS A 512 17.66 21.06 -15.81
N ASP A 513 18.13 21.61 -16.93
CA ASP A 513 18.26 23.05 -17.17
C ASP A 513 16.89 23.75 -17.26
N LEU A 514 15.86 23.07 -17.77
CA LEU A 514 14.48 23.56 -17.73
C LEU A 514 13.93 23.58 -16.30
N TYR A 515 14.09 22.50 -15.53
CA TYR A 515 13.75 22.46 -14.10
C TYR A 515 14.44 23.61 -13.33
N ARG A 516 15.75 23.80 -13.51
CA ARG A 516 16.51 24.88 -12.86
C ARG A 516 16.00 26.28 -13.21
N ARG A 517 15.56 26.49 -14.46
CA ARG A 517 14.92 27.75 -14.90
C ARG A 517 13.55 27.95 -14.27
N VAL A 518 12.71 26.91 -14.21
CA VAL A 518 11.38 26.98 -13.57
C VAL A 518 11.51 27.29 -12.08
N THR A 519 12.38 26.59 -11.35
CA THR A 519 12.58 26.82 -9.91
C THR A 519 13.08 28.23 -9.61
N ARG A 520 13.95 28.82 -10.45
CA ARG A 520 14.33 30.24 -10.35
C ARG A 520 13.16 31.18 -10.62
N ALA A 521 12.35 30.92 -11.65
CA ALA A 521 11.18 31.74 -11.97
C ALA A 521 10.12 31.71 -10.86
N VAL A 522 9.92 30.55 -10.21
CA VAL A 522 9.08 30.42 -9.01
C VAL A 522 9.66 31.24 -7.87
N LEU A 523 10.96 31.11 -7.57
CA LEU A 523 11.62 31.89 -6.52
C LEU A 523 11.46 33.40 -6.74
N TRP A 524 11.76 33.92 -7.93
CA TRP A 524 11.62 35.35 -8.21
C TRP A 524 10.16 35.85 -8.10
N THR A 525 9.19 35.02 -8.50
CA THR A 525 7.77 35.33 -8.35
C THR A 525 7.34 35.33 -6.88
N GLU A 526 7.82 34.36 -6.09
CA GLU A 526 7.59 34.31 -4.65
C GLU A 526 8.24 35.50 -3.92
N SER A 527 9.50 35.83 -4.24
CA SER A 527 10.18 37.03 -3.73
C SER A 527 9.42 38.31 -4.07
N THR A 528 8.91 38.44 -5.29
CA THR A 528 8.05 39.56 -5.70
C THR A 528 6.77 39.62 -4.86
N CYS A 529 6.08 38.48 -4.69
CA CYS A 529 4.87 38.42 -3.88
C CYS A 529 5.11 38.67 -2.39
N ASN A 530 6.27 38.29 -1.86
CA ASN A 530 6.62 38.50 -0.45
C ASN A 530 7.09 39.94 -0.22
N PHE A 531 7.88 40.52 -1.12
CA PHE A 531 8.22 41.95 -1.13
C PHE A 531 6.97 42.85 -1.10
N LEU A 532 5.94 42.51 -1.87
CA LEU A 532 4.67 43.27 -1.90
C LEU A 532 3.76 43.03 -0.67
N LYS A 533 4.08 42.06 0.19
CA LYS A 533 3.33 41.76 1.44
C LYS A 533 4.06 42.24 2.70
N GLU A 534 5.39 42.20 2.69
CA GLU A 534 6.22 42.66 3.79
C GLU A 534 6.08 44.16 3.97
N GLY A 535 5.95 44.58 5.24
CA GLY A 535 5.95 45.99 5.61
C GLY A 535 7.33 46.43 6.09
N GLU A 536 7.40 47.59 6.73
CA GLU A 536 8.63 48.21 7.28
C GLU A 536 9.23 47.46 8.51
N LYS A 537 9.30 46.12 8.49
CA LYS A 537 9.66 45.29 9.66
C LYS A 537 11.09 44.76 9.62
N ASN A 538 11.65 44.48 8.45
CA ASN A 538 13.09 44.23 8.29
C ASN A 538 13.60 44.71 6.93
N TRP A 539 14.34 45.82 6.94
CA TRP A 539 14.88 46.44 5.72
C TRP A 539 15.93 45.60 5.00
N LEU A 540 16.63 44.69 5.69
CA LEU A 540 17.65 43.86 5.04
C LEU A 540 16.98 42.76 4.20
N ASP A 541 16.10 41.97 4.82
CA ASP A 541 15.31 40.93 4.14
C ASP A 541 14.49 41.53 2.99
N LEU A 542 13.95 42.75 3.18
CA LEU A 542 13.18 43.44 2.14
C LEU A 542 14.04 43.89 0.96
N LEU A 543 15.31 44.25 1.17
CA LEU A 543 16.28 44.50 0.09
C LEU A 543 16.73 43.19 -0.60
N GLU A 544 16.89 42.08 0.13
CA GLU A 544 17.19 40.77 -0.47
C GLU A 544 16.02 40.27 -1.33
N LEU A 545 14.78 40.41 -0.85
CA LEU A 545 13.56 40.13 -1.62
C LEU A 545 13.44 41.01 -2.86
N ALA A 546 13.80 42.30 -2.76
CA ALA A 546 13.85 43.22 -3.89
C ALA A 546 14.88 42.80 -4.93
N ASP A 547 16.08 42.40 -4.50
CA ASP A 547 17.16 41.96 -5.40
C ASP A 547 16.72 40.72 -6.20
N GLN A 548 16.14 39.72 -5.52
CA GLN A 548 15.58 38.54 -6.20
C GLN A 548 14.40 38.89 -7.12
N ALA A 549 13.54 39.83 -6.73
CA ALA A 549 12.41 40.23 -7.56
C ALA A 549 12.83 40.99 -8.84
N ILE A 550 13.92 41.77 -8.80
CA ILE A 550 14.44 42.47 -9.97
C ILE A 550 14.99 41.50 -11.02
N GLU A 551 15.72 40.46 -10.60
CA GLU A 551 16.19 39.38 -11.50
C GLU A 551 15.00 38.66 -12.19
N GLY A 552 13.81 38.68 -11.57
CA GLY A 552 12.57 38.15 -12.12
C GLY A 552 11.87 39.00 -13.18
N LEU A 553 12.22 40.29 -13.33
CA LEU A 553 11.49 41.23 -14.20
C LEU A 553 11.29 40.77 -15.66
N PRO A 554 12.23 40.05 -16.32
CA PRO A 554 11.99 39.46 -17.65
C PRO A 554 10.82 38.48 -17.73
N PHE A 555 10.41 37.89 -16.61
CA PHE A 555 9.37 36.87 -16.54
C PHE A 555 8.02 37.45 -16.13
N HIS A 556 7.94 38.12 -14.98
CA HIS A 556 6.66 38.61 -14.44
C HIS A 556 6.29 40.04 -14.86
N GLN A 557 7.23 40.81 -15.43
CA GLN A 557 7.01 42.15 -16.02
C GLN A 557 6.30 43.17 -15.10
N HIS A 558 6.32 42.95 -13.78
CA HIS A 558 5.63 43.79 -12.80
C HIS A 558 6.44 45.07 -12.49
N LEU A 559 6.45 46.01 -13.45
CA LEU A 559 7.18 47.28 -13.34
C LEU A 559 6.92 48.12 -12.07
N PRO A 560 5.74 48.10 -11.40
CA PRO A 560 5.55 48.89 -10.18
C PRO A 560 6.55 48.57 -9.05
N ILE A 561 7.17 47.39 -9.05
CA ILE A 561 8.22 47.05 -8.06
C ILE A 561 9.45 47.95 -8.18
N VAL A 562 9.75 48.45 -9.39
CA VAL A 562 10.85 49.38 -9.66
C VAL A 562 10.65 50.68 -8.89
N ARG A 563 9.41 51.21 -8.88
CA ARG A 563 9.06 52.42 -8.11
C ARG A 563 9.29 52.22 -6.63
N GLU A 564 8.86 51.09 -6.09
CA GLU A 564 9.07 50.80 -4.67
C GLU A 564 10.54 50.62 -4.31
N CYS A 565 11.34 49.93 -5.14
CA CYS A 565 12.78 49.82 -4.95
C CYS A 565 13.48 51.20 -4.91
N VAL A 566 13.04 52.14 -5.76
CA VAL A 566 13.55 53.52 -5.78
C VAL A 566 13.02 54.32 -4.57
N ASN A 567 11.75 54.14 -4.14
CA ASN A 567 11.20 54.73 -2.93
C ASN A 567 11.96 54.29 -1.67
N ILE A 568 12.24 52.98 -1.54
CA ILE A 568 13.04 52.41 -0.45
C ILE A 568 14.45 52.98 -0.47
N SER A 569 15.07 53.09 -1.66
CA SER A 569 16.39 53.72 -1.82
C SER A 569 16.38 55.19 -1.38
N SER A 570 15.31 55.94 -1.67
CA SER A 570 15.11 57.30 -1.15
C SER A 570 14.93 57.33 0.37
N TYR A 571 14.12 56.41 0.93
CA TYR A 571 13.77 56.36 2.35
C TYR A 571 14.95 55.96 3.24
N LEU A 572 15.69 54.91 2.88
CA LEU A 572 16.85 54.42 3.64
C LEU A 572 17.97 55.48 3.77
N TRP A 573 17.99 56.46 2.87
CA TRP A 573 18.94 57.58 2.87
C TRP A 573 18.42 58.84 3.59
N LYS A 574 17.17 58.82 4.10
CA LYS A 574 16.60 59.84 4.99
C LYS A 574 16.81 59.55 6.49
N PHE A 575 17.28 58.37 6.87
CA PHE A 575 17.45 58.02 8.29
C PHE A 575 18.46 58.94 9.00
N ASP A 576 18.07 59.45 10.18
CA ASP A 576 18.93 60.25 11.07
C ASP A 576 20.20 59.50 11.52
N GLN A 577 20.12 58.16 11.57
CA GLN A 577 21.27 57.26 11.77
C GLN A 577 21.36 56.29 10.58
N PRO A 578 22.13 56.62 9.53
CA PRO A 578 22.24 55.76 8.35
C PRO A 578 23.04 54.50 8.66
N SER A 579 22.46 53.33 8.37
CA SER A 579 23.20 52.06 8.32
C SER A 579 24.02 51.99 7.03
N PRO A 580 25.37 51.94 7.09
CA PRO A 580 26.20 51.89 5.89
C PRO A 580 25.93 50.63 5.03
N LEU A 581 25.49 49.55 5.67
CA LEU A 581 25.14 48.29 5.01
C LEU A 581 23.85 48.44 4.19
N LEU A 582 22.77 49.00 4.78
CA LEU A 582 21.52 49.24 4.05
C LEU A 582 21.71 50.27 2.92
N GLN A 583 22.55 51.28 3.12
CA GLN A 583 22.93 52.22 2.07
C GLN A 583 23.70 51.53 0.94
N THR A 584 24.62 50.61 1.25
CA THR A 584 25.38 49.86 0.24
C THR A 584 24.48 48.92 -0.58
N GLU A 585 23.58 48.17 0.06
CA GLU A 585 22.68 47.25 -0.64
C GLU A 585 21.62 47.98 -1.47
N SER A 586 20.97 49.03 -0.93
CA SER A 586 20.05 49.87 -1.73
C SER A 586 20.74 50.55 -2.91
N GLN A 587 22.00 50.97 -2.76
CA GLN A 587 22.77 51.58 -3.84
C GLN A 587 23.21 50.56 -4.91
N LYS A 588 23.43 49.28 -4.57
CA LYS A 588 23.58 48.19 -5.56
C LYS A 588 22.28 47.93 -6.30
N LEU A 589 21.16 47.87 -5.58
CA LEU A 589 19.82 47.65 -6.12
C LEU A 589 19.46 48.71 -7.18
N LEU A 590 19.70 49.99 -6.87
CA LEU A 590 19.49 51.09 -7.83
C LEU A 590 20.39 50.97 -9.06
N LEU A 591 21.67 50.62 -8.89
CA LEU A 591 22.58 50.46 -10.02
C LEU A 591 22.13 49.31 -10.95
N LYS A 592 21.64 48.20 -10.41
CA LYS A 592 21.02 47.11 -11.22
C LYS A 592 19.81 47.61 -12.02
N LEU A 593 18.99 48.49 -11.44
CA LEU A 593 17.80 49.04 -12.12
C LEU A 593 18.16 50.04 -13.23
N LEU A 594 19.13 50.93 -13.00
CA LEU A 594 19.61 51.89 -13.99
C LEU A 594 20.30 51.21 -15.19
N SER A 595 21.08 50.15 -14.92
CA SER A 595 21.82 49.37 -15.93
C SER A 595 21.02 48.18 -16.51
N HIS A 596 19.72 48.05 -16.17
CA HIS A 596 18.94 46.85 -16.45
C HIS A 596 18.77 46.56 -17.96
N PRO A 597 18.91 45.32 -18.45
CA PRO A 597 18.85 45.02 -19.89
C PRO A 597 17.48 45.30 -20.55
N LEU A 598 16.40 45.40 -19.78
CA LEU A 598 15.08 45.76 -20.29
C LEU A 598 14.85 47.27 -20.29
N LEU A 599 14.63 47.85 -21.48
CA LEU A 599 14.31 49.26 -21.66
C LEU A 599 13.16 49.75 -20.75
N PRO A 600 12.00 49.06 -20.60
CA PRO A 600 10.93 49.53 -19.71
C PRO A 600 11.35 49.68 -18.24
N VAL A 601 12.24 48.82 -17.74
CA VAL A 601 12.73 48.89 -16.35
C VAL A 601 13.62 50.13 -16.18
N ARG A 602 14.52 50.39 -17.13
CA ARG A 602 15.36 51.59 -17.10
C ARG A 602 14.51 52.86 -17.19
N THR A 603 13.61 52.95 -18.17
CA THR A 603 12.71 54.13 -18.31
C THR A 603 11.91 54.39 -17.04
N GLU A 604 11.30 53.37 -16.43
CA GLU A 604 10.57 53.50 -15.16
C GLU A 604 11.49 53.96 -14.01
N THR A 605 12.74 53.47 -13.96
CA THR A 605 13.73 53.87 -12.95
C THR A 605 14.15 55.34 -13.09
N TYR A 606 14.46 55.78 -14.32
CA TYR A 606 14.85 57.16 -14.61
C TYR A 606 13.67 58.12 -14.42
N GLU A 607 12.47 57.78 -14.89
CA GLU A 607 11.26 58.59 -14.73
C GLU A 607 10.88 58.77 -13.26
N HIS A 608 10.87 57.68 -12.47
CA HIS A 608 10.53 57.76 -11.05
C HIS A 608 11.61 58.47 -10.22
N SER A 609 12.89 58.28 -10.55
CA SER A 609 13.99 59.05 -9.94
C SER A 609 13.89 60.54 -10.24
N LEU A 610 13.56 60.90 -11.48
CA LEU A 610 13.33 62.29 -11.88
C LEU A 610 12.10 62.89 -11.18
N ASN A 611 11.04 62.12 -10.97
CA ASN A 611 9.87 62.59 -10.23
C ASN A 611 10.19 62.81 -8.75
N LEU A 612 10.95 61.92 -8.09
CA LEU A 612 11.47 62.18 -6.74
C LEU A 612 12.36 63.43 -6.67
N VAL A 613 13.17 63.70 -7.69
CA VAL A 613 13.98 64.94 -7.76
C VAL A 613 13.08 66.18 -7.87
N LYS A 614 12.03 66.15 -8.71
CA LYS A 614 11.03 67.22 -8.79
C LYS A 614 10.25 67.39 -7.48
N ASP A 615 9.91 66.28 -6.82
CA ASP A 615 9.11 66.27 -5.58
C ASP A 615 9.92 66.66 -4.34
N CYS A 616 11.24 66.50 -4.35
CA CYS A 616 12.14 67.00 -3.30
C CYS A 616 12.58 68.46 -3.55
N LEU A 617 13.05 68.78 -4.77
CA LEU A 617 13.70 70.06 -5.10
C LEU A 617 12.78 71.05 -5.84
N GLY A 618 11.52 70.70 -6.06
CA GLY A 618 10.55 71.52 -6.78
C GLY A 618 10.24 72.84 -6.06
N ILE A 619 9.95 73.88 -6.86
CA ILE A 619 9.64 75.25 -6.40
C ILE A 619 8.48 75.26 -5.37
N GLN A 620 7.57 74.28 -5.46
CA GLN A 620 6.44 74.12 -4.54
C GLN A 620 6.85 73.85 -3.08
N ASN A 621 8.05 73.28 -2.84
CA ASN A 621 8.57 73.02 -1.51
C ASN A 621 9.31 74.21 -0.89
N VAL A 622 9.61 75.27 -1.64
CA VAL A 622 10.35 76.44 -1.13
C VAL A 622 9.59 77.14 0.02
N SER A 623 8.26 76.99 0.07
CA SER A 623 7.42 77.46 1.17
C SER A 623 7.33 76.48 2.36
N ARG A 624 7.73 75.21 2.18
CA ARG A 624 7.81 74.19 3.23
C ARG A 624 9.24 74.08 3.75
N LEU A 625 9.58 74.92 4.72
CA LEU A 625 10.86 74.89 5.46
C LEU A 625 10.97 73.68 6.40
N GLU A 626 10.78 72.46 5.88
CA GLU A 626 11.04 71.22 6.61
C GLU A 626 12.51 70.81 6.44
N PRO A 627 13.33 70.83 7.52
CA PRO A 627 14.70 70.36 7.46
C PRO A 627 14.72 68.85 7.19
N GLY A 628 15.11 68.47 5.98
CA GLY A 628 15.15 67.07 5.54
C GLY A 628 14.49 66.80 4.19
N ALA A 629 13.72 67.75 3.63
CA ALA A 629 13.03 67.57 2.34
C ALA A 629 13.98 67.11 1.20
N CYS A 630 15.19 67.68 1.14
CA CYS A 630 16.21 67.31 0.15
C CYS A 630 16.93 65.98 0.44
N GLY A 631 16.81 65.41 1.66
CA GLY A 631 17.50 64.18 2.03
C GLY A 631 17.11 62.97 1.17
N GLY A 632 15.89 63.00 0.63
CA GLY A 632 15.35 61.95 -0.23
C GLY A 632 16.04 61.79 -1.59
N VAL A 633 16.93 62.69 -2.01
CA VAL A 633 17.70 62.55 -3.26
C VAL A 633 19.19 62.25 -3.04
N ASN A 634 19.64 62.16 -1.78
CA ASN A 634 21.05 61.90 -1.47
C ASN A 634 21.58 60.59 -2.08
N PHE A 635 20.73 59.58 -2.21
CA PHE A 635 21.05 58.29 -2.82
C PHE A 635 21.47 58.40 -4.30
N LEU A 636 20.95 59.40 -5.03
CA LEU A 636 21.33 59.69 -6.42
C LEU A 636 22.69 60.39 -6.54
N LEU A 637 23.12 61.10 -5.49
CA LEU A 637 24.38 61.85 -5.45
C LEU A 637 25.60 60.96 -5.16
N HIS A 638 25.40 59.65 -4.94
CA HIS A 638 26.50 58.73 -4.71
C HIS A 638 27.35 58.57 -5.98
N HIS A 639 28.68 58.60 -5.83
CA HIS A 639 29.63 58.68 -6.96
C HIS A 639 29.41 57.63 -8.07
N ARG A 640 29.04 56.39 -7.71
CA ARG A 640 28.75 55.33 -8.71
C ARG A 640 27.44 55.55 -9.46
N VAL A 641 26.43 56.10 -8.78
CA VAL A 641 25.11 56.39 -9.36
C VAL A 641 25.20 57.58 -10.30
N LEU A 642 25.91 58.64 -9.90
CA LEU A 642 26.24 59.76 -10.79
C LEU A 642 27.07 59.31 -12.00
N TYR A 643 28.02 58.39 -11.83
CA TYR A 643 28.76 57.81 -12.95
C TYR A 643 27.85 57.05 -13.91
N GLU A 644 26.97 56.18 -13.41
CA GLU A 644 26.01 55.42 -14.23
C GLU A 644 25.10 56.35 -15.07
N ILE A 645 24.50 57.35 -14.41
CA ILE A 645 23.61 58.33 -15.05
C ILE A 645 24.36 59.17 -16.10
N SER A 646 25.59 59.60 -15.81
CA SER A 646 26.34 60.49 -16.71
C SER A 646 27.08 59.78 -17.85
N ALA A 647 27.53 58.53 -17.63
CA ALA A 647 28.26 57.76 -18.63
C ALA A 647 27.32 56.96 -19.55
N PHE A 648 26.26 56.35 -18.99
CA PHE A 648 25.37 55.44 -19.73
C PHE A 648 23.97 56.02 -19.93
N GLY A 649 23.40 56.72 -18.93
CA GLY A 649 22.10 57.40 -19.07
C GLY A 649 22.10 58.47 -20.16
N LEU A 650 22.97 59.48 -20.04
CA LEU A 650 23.12 60.57 -21.04
C LEU A 650 23.57 60.12 -22.44
N GLN A 651 24.00 58.86 -22.60
CA GLN A 651 24.44 58.27 -23.87
C GLN A 651 23.49 57.15 -24.35
N ASP A 652 22.33 56.98 -23.72
CA ASP A 652 21.41 55.93 -24.11
C ASP A 652 20.82 56.19 -25.51
N SER A 653 20.63 55.11 -26.26
CA SER A 653 19.99 55.15 -27.58
C SER A 653 18.50 55.49 -27.54
N ALA A 654 17.84 55.37 -26.39
CA ALA A 654 16.42 55.63 -26.23
C ALA A 654 16.16 57.03 -25.63
N GLU A 655 15.59 57.95 -26.43
CA GLU A 655 15.32 59.37 -26.07
C GLU A 655 14.50 59.63 -24.79
N LYS A 656 14.00 58.58 -24.13
CA LYS A 656 13.25 58.66 -22.85
C LYS A 656 14.12 58.45 -21.60
N ILE A 657 15.36 58.01 -21.77
CA ILE A 657 16.38 57.87 -20.73
C ILE A 657 17.27 59.12 -20.77
#